data_AF-A0A1V5MSZ8-F1
#
_entry.id   AF-A0A1V5MSZ8-F1
#
_cell.length_a   1.000
_cell.length_b   1.000
_cell.length_c   1.000
_cell.angle_alpha   90.00
_cell.angle_beta   90.00
_cell.angle_gamma   90.00
#
_symmetry.space_group_name_H-M   'P 1'
#
loop_
_entity.id
_entity.type
_entity.pdbx_description
1 polymer ?
#
loop_
_entity_poly.entity_id
_entity_poly.type
_entity_poly.pdbx_seq_one_letter_code
_entity_poly.pdbx_strand_id
1 'polypeptide(L)'
;MHGMNQDAAYQQGQAKWELVADTANFVVVYPNGISNSWDISGTRDIDFVLTIIDTMANRYDIDRNRVYLSGFSMGGMFTYHAMNRIADKIAAFGPVSGYPLGGANYTSSRPVPIIHVHGDADDVVTYTNLPNYIQGWVTRNNCPTTPVITKPYPSHLPNSVATKTYWGPGDAGVEVVLMTIGGKGHWHSMDPASILTSVEIWNFCKKFALDLSEPVVSFSKPVGETSYVVMGADPQAAIESLTFEVRATDPDGHIDSVVFFNGNTLLYKTATAPYTFRWENVPAGNHQIRAMAIDNEGKTGSATVTVKVEAPQTAHTFSQAFTAAGTLPAGWMTYDGAETRTGFQSGLSSGCRVFQLTGNPRDFNFGLYVRNTSGEPKAGRAILGGTTSTGYVMVNPGIYTLKVSCANWNMPTGGNVTCQVRSLPADSTMASLTFLPTSNIGNTMSNPFSGSSQQTLWFQVTQPTRLSIHLYTQDTPWADFVLGSLILTKETENALTESRAQFATTYGQAQSALSAASDPMYAGAQYSALSALITEYKQWQSDNISAYETAINRLKTATNDLMEHKAAIDATETEITIFASLFTGNAGTLPKGWETYDGSTSRIGPLTGLGQGCRILHFTGSPRDFDDGLYVRNINGNANEGFAKFGSTATDTVLTLKKGKYRLSYRVCNWNMSGFGAIRGRLINRTTGSVIVEKTVTPTCNIGNSPGNAFTGSSLIDLSFQLDADTPGSLEFFTADAGWADAIVSDISLRQVVYTTLPKNLDVSSKPVNITYYDLRGMKLKGPVRGLYLVRTIYDNGKVTLEKIVAN
;
A
#
# COMPACT_ATOMS: atom_id res chain seq x y z
N MET A 1 -45.13 48.70 24.09
CA MET A 1 -46.45 48.07 24.34
C MET A 1 -47.47 49.13 24.72
N HIS A 2 -48.65 49.14 24.08
CA HIS A 2 -49.71 50.13 24.34
C HIS A 2 -50.51 49.85 25.63
N GLY A 3 -51.27 50.82 26.14
CA GLY A 3 -52.19 50.64 27.27
C GLY A 3 -53.50 49.92 26.91
N MET A 4 -54.36 49.66 27.89
CA MET A 4 -55.66 49.02 27.65
C MET A 4 -56.56 49.93 26.81
N ASN A 5 -57.30 49.36 25.86
CA ASN A 5 -58.18 50.07 24.92
C ASN A 5 -57.45 51.08 24.00
N GLN A 6 -56.12 50.98 23.89
CA GLN A 6 -55.28 51.73 22.96
C GLN A 6 -54.75 50.80 21.86
N ASP A 7 -54.01 51.35 20.91
CA ASP A 7 -53.37 50.62 19.82
C ASP A 7 -51.91 51.06 19.62
N ALA A 8 -51.24 50.43 18.65
CA ALA A 8 -49.87 50.72 18.27
C ALA A 8 -49.66 52.18 17.85
N ALA A 9 -50.58 52.78 17.10
CA ALA A 9 -50.46 54.16 16.61
C ALA A 9 -50.57 55.18 17.77
N TYR A 10 -51.47 54.91 18.72
CA TYR A 10 -51.59 55.70 19.94
C TYR A 10 -50.29 55.65 20.76
N GLN A 11 -49.74 54.44 20.97
CA GLN A 11 -48.48 54.28 21.69
C GLN A 11 -47.30 54.93 20.97
N GLN A 12 -47.27 54.88 19.63
CA GLN A 12 -46.29 55.58 18.82
C GLN A 12 -46.40 57.09 19.02
N GLY A 13 -47.58 57.67 18.88
CA GLY A 13 -47.80 59.11 19.05
C GLY A 13 -47.48 59.61 20.47
N GLN A 14 -47.74 58.80 21.49
CA GLN A 14 -47.47 59.13 22.89
C GLN A 14 -45.98 59.02 23.25
N ALA A 15 -45.34 57.90 22.90
CA ALA A 15 -43.98 57.62 23.34
C ALA A 15 -42.90 58.17 22.40
N LYS A 16 -43.23 58.38 21.13
CA LYS A 16 -42.35 58.93 20.08
C LYS A 16 -40.93 58.32 20.08
N TRP A 17 -40.84 56.99 20.16
CA TRP A 17 -39.56 56.28 20.25
C TRP A 17 -38.74 56.45 18.96
N GLU A 18 -39.36 56.73 17.82
CA GLU A 18 -38.68 57.05 16.57
C GLU A 18 -37.66 58.18 16.72
N LEU A 19 -37.97 59.20 17.54
CA LEU A 19 -37.05 60.33 17.79
C LEU A 19 -35.75 59.88 18.47
N VAL A 20 -35.82 58.82 19.26
CA VAL A 20 -34.64 58.23 19.90
C VAL A 20 -33.98 57.22 18.96
N ALA A 21 -34.79 56.34 18.34
CA ALA A 21 -34.35 55.28 17.44
C ALA A 21 -33.52 55.82 16.26
N ASP A 22 -33.97 56.91 15.63
CA ASP A 22 -33.28 57.54 14.49
C ASP A 22 -31.87 58.04 14.87
N THR A 23 -31.68 58.46 16.12
CA THR A 23 -30.37 58.92 16.62
C THR A 23 -29.49 57.81 17.17
N ALA A 24 -30.12 56.74 17.66
CA ALA A 24 -29.46 55.63 18.36
C ALA A 24 -29.27 54.38 17.48
N ASN A 25 -29.83 54.38 16.27
CA ASN A 25 -29.75 53.33 15.26
C ASN A 25 -30.24 51.95 15.75
N PHE A 26 -31.46 51.91 16.29
CA PHE A 26 -32.14 50.65 16.65
C PHE A 26 -33.53 50.55 15.98
N VAL A 27 -34.02 49.33 15.82
CA VAL A 27 -35.39 49.07 15.31
C VAL A 27 -36.39 49.21 16.44
N VAL A 28 -37.45 50.00 16.24
CA VAL A 28 -38.59 50.09 17.15
C VAL A 28 -39.79 49.32 16.60
N VAL A 29 -40.44 48.53 17.45
CA VAL A 29 -41.65 47.76 17.09
C VAL A 29 -42.81 48.21 17.99
N TYR A 30 -43.92 48.60 17.36
CA TYR A 30 -45.19 48.91 18.04
C TYR A 30 -46.23 47.83 17.71
N PRO A 31 -46.34 46.77 18.53
CA PRO A 31 -47.31 45.71 18.27
C PRO A 31 -48.71 46.08 18.78
N ASN A 32 -49.74 45.53 18.13
CA ASN A 32 -51.13 45.56 18.61
C ASN A 32 -51.43 44.29 19.43
N GLY A 33 -51.99 44.47 20.60
CA GLY A 33 -52.56 43.39 21.41
C GLY A 33 -53.95 42.99 20.92
N ILE A 34 -54.32 41.72 21.12
CA ILE A 34 -55.66 41.24 20.77
C ILE A 34 -56.70 41.97 21.64
N SER A 35 -57.77 42.45 20.99
CA SER A 35 -58.82 43.25 21.63
C SER A 35 -58.29 44.49 22.36
N ASN A 36 -57.22 45.10 21.84
CA ASN A 36 -56.56 46.28 22.43
C ASN A 36 -56.12 46.06 23.88
N SER A 37 -55.67 44.85 24.21
CA SER A 37 -55.26 44.43 25.55
C SER A 37 -54.11 43.42 25.51
N TRP A 38 -53.43 43.23 26.66
CA TRP A 38 -52.33 42.26 26.81
C TRP A 38 -52.68 41.11 27.74
N ASP A 39 -52.21 39.91 27.43
CA ASP A 39 -52.17 38.77 28.35
C ASP A 39 -51.06 38.98 29.37
N ILE A 40 -51.43 39.42 30.57
CA ILE A 40 -50.52 39.75 31.67
C ILE A 40 -50.42 38.64 32.73
N SER A 41 -50.87 37.42 32.42
CA SER A 41 -50.81 36.29 33.35
C SER A 41 -50.41 34.96 32.68
N GLY A 42 -50.84 34.73 31.44
CA GLY A 42 -50.51 33.58 30.60
C GLY A 42 -49.24 33.77 29.77
N THR A 43 -49.10 33.00 28.69
CA THR A 43 -47.93 33.07 27.80
C THR A 43 -48.24 33.64 26.42
N ARG A 44 -49.51 33.89 26.07
CA ARG A 44 -49.91 34.19 24.69
C ARG A 44 -49.12 35.36 24.11
N ASP A 45 -49.07 36.47 24.85
CA ASP A 45 -48.39 37.67 24.37
C ASP A 45 -46.89 37.65 24.67
N ILE A 46 -46.41 36.74 25.54
CA ILE A 46 -44.98 36.42 25.70
C ILE A 46 -44.48 35.71 24.44
N ASP A 47 -45.17 34.66 23.99
CA ASP A 47 -44.85 33.89 22.79
C ASP A 47 -44.88 34.79 21.55
N PHE A 48 -45.81 35.76 21.52
CA PHE A 48 -45.84 36.78 20.48
C PHE A 48 -44.60 37.69 20.49
N VAL A 49 -44.14 38.16 21.67
CA VAL A 49 -42.90 38.95 21.78
C VAL A 49 -41.69 38.15 21.32
N LEU A 50 -41.57 36.88 21.71
CA LEU A 50 -40.49 36.01 21.24
C LEU A 50 -40.50 35.87 19.72
N THR A 51 -41.69 35.67 19.13
CA THR A 51 -41.87 35.62 17.68
C THR A 51 -41.47 36.93 16.99
N ILE A 52 -41.74 38.08 17.62
CA ILE A 52 -41.30 39.39 17.10
C ILE A 52 -39.77 39.46 17.10
N ILE A 53 -39.11 39.08 18.19
CA ILE A 53 -37.63 39.08 18.28
C ILE A 53 -37.04 38.21 17.16
N ASP A 54 -37.55 36.98 16.98
CA ASP A 54 -37.11 36.08 15.93
C ASP A 54 -37.34 36.65 14.53
N THR A 55 -38.50 37.26 14.31
CA THR A 55 -38.84 37.88 13.02
C THR A 55 -37.92 39.07 12.72
N MET A 56 -37.61 39.89 13.72
CA MET A 56 -36.72 41.04 13.55
C MET A 56 -35.28 40.60 13.32
N ALA A 57 -34.79 39.57 14.01
CA ALA A 57 -33.47 39.00 13.77
C ALA A 57 -33.36 38.45 12.35
N ASN A 58 -34.37 37.72 11.89
CA ASN A 58 -34.38 37.13 10.55
C ASN A 58 -34.52 38.17 9.42
N ARG A 59 -35.20 39.29 9.65
CA ARG A 59 -35.46 40.31 8.61
C ARG A 59 -34.45 41.45 8.59
N TYR A 60 -33.93 41.83 9.75
CA TYR A 60 -33.16 43.05 9.95
C TYR A 60 -31.85 42.84 10.71
N ASP A 61 -31.48 41.59 11.03
CA ASP A 61 -30.22 41.24 11.69
C ASP A 61 -29.99 42.03 13.00
N ILE A 62 -31.05 42.12 13.84
CA ILE A 62 -30.94 42.83 15.11
C ILE A 62 -29.97 42.14 16.06
N ASP A 63 -29.25 42.93 16.87
CA ASP A 63 -28.43 42.43 17.96
C ASP A 63 -29.32 41.88 19.08
N ARG A 64 -29.47 40.55 19.14
CA ARG A 64 -30.27 39.86 20.16
C ARG A 64 -29.72 40.05 21.58
N ASN A 65 -28.47 40.47 21.73
CA ASN A 65 -27.94 40.86 23.04
C ASN A 65 -28.51 42.20 23.52
N ARG A 66 -29.16 42.98 22.65
CA ARG A 66 -29.66 44.34 22.94
C ARG A 66 -31.13 44.52 22.59
N VAL A 67 -31.96 43.58 23.03
CA VAL A 67 -33.42 43.73 22.97
C VAL A 67 -33.93 44.35 24.27
N TYR A 68 -34.78 45.37 24.17
CA TYR A 68 -35.36 46.09 25.31
C TYR A 68 -36.88 46.12 25.24
N LEU A 69 -37.56 46.07 26.39
CA LEU A 69 -39.03 46.07 26.45
C LEU A 69 -39.57 47.21 27.32
N SER A 70 -40.50 47.98 26.76
CA SER A 70 -41.17 49.09 27.45
C SER A 70 -42.66 49.16 27.09
N GLY A 71 -43.47 49.64 28.02
CA GLY A 71 -44.89 49.82 27.79
C GLY A 71 -45.56 50.76 28.78
N PHE A 72 -46.69 51.31 28.35
CA PHE A 72 -47.51 52.24 29.13
C PHE A 72 -48.74 51.55 29.73
N SER A 73 -49.12 51.88 30.96
CA SER A 73 -50.35 51.38 31.61
C SER A 73 -50.39 49.84 31.62
N MET A 74 -51.41 49.21 31.04
CA MET A 74 -51.47 47.75 30.87
C MET A 74 -50.25 47.19 30.13
N GLY A 75 -49.65 47.94 29.19
CA GLY A 75 -48.37 47.58 28.57
C GLY A 75 -47.18 47.64 29.53
N GLY A 76 -47.24 48.52 30.54
CA GLY A 76 -46.30 48.53 31.66
C GLY A 76 -46.49 47.32 32.57
N MET A 77 -47.73 46.94 32.85
CA MET A 77 -48.06 45.70 33.56
C MET A 77 -47.53 44.46 32.83
N PHE A 78 -47.71 44.42 31.50
CA PHE A 78 -47.13 43.37 30.65
C PHE A 78 -45.60 43.37 30.69
N THR A 79 -44.96 44.54 30.76
CA THR A 79 -43.49 44.63 30.87
C THR A 79 -43.00 43.94 32.15
N TYR A 80 -43.68 44.12 33.29
CA TYR A 80 -43.40 43.37 34.52
C TYR A 80 -43.65 41.86 34.41
N HIS A 81 -44.68 41.47 33.66
CA HIS A 81 -44.95 40.05 33.40
C HIS A 81 -43.83 39.41 32.56
N ALA A 82 -43.39 40.09 31.50
CA ALA A 82 -42.29 39.65 30.64
C ALA A 82 -40.95 39.55 31.39
N MET A 83 -40.65 40.50 32.29
CA MET A 83 -39.50 40.43 33.19
C MET A 83 -39.44 39.12 33.98
N ASN A 84 -40.59 38.57 34.37
CA ASN A 84 -40.66 37.32 35.14
C ASN A 84 -40.57 36.06 34.27
N ARG A 85 -40.73 36.18 32.94
CA ARG A 85 -40.89 35.04 32.03
C ARG A 85 -39.75 34.87 31.04
N ILE A 86 -39.19 35.97 30.54
CA ILE A 86 -38.23 35.99 29.43
C ILE A 86 -37.06 36.97 29.69
N ALA A 87 -36.63 37.07 30.95
CA ALA A 87 -35.51 37.94 31.32
C ALA A 87 -34.20 37.59 30.62
N ASP A 88 -34.00 36.32 30.27
CA ASP A 88 -32.90 35.78 29.47
C ASP A 88 -32.92 36.26 28.01
N LYS A 89 -34.04 36.81 27.51
CA LYS A 89 -34.18 37.28 26.11
C LYS A 89 -34.20 38.80 25.96
N ILE A 90 -34.30 39.54 27.06
CA ILE A 90 -34.45 41.00 27.08
C ILE A 90 -33.39 41.58 28.00
N ALA A 91 -32.54 42.48 27.50
CA ALA A 91 -31.41 43.04 28.23
C ALA A 91 -31.83 43.99 29.38
N ALA A 92 -32.87 44.80 29.19
CA ALA A 92 -33.39 45.74 30.19
C ALA A 92 -34.86 46.13 29.95
N PHE A 93 -35.54 46.59 31.00
CA PHE A 93 -36.99 46.84 31.00
C PHE A 93 -37.36 48.24 31.47
N GLY A 94 -38.36 48.84 30.81
CA GLY A 94 -38.82 50.21 31.07
C GLY A 94 -40.34 50.34 31.19
N PRO A 95 -40.99 49.87 32.27
CA PRO A 95 -42.43 50.07 32.49
C PRO A 95 -42.77 51.54 32.78
N VAL A 96 -43.90 52.01 32.26
CA VAL A 96 -44.40 53.38 32.44
C VAL A 96 -45.84 53.37 32.93
N SER A 97 -46.15 54.06 34.02
CA SER A 97 -47.50 54.21 34.58
C SER A 97 -48.27 52.89 34.73
N GLY A 98 -47.56 51.78 35.00
CA GLY A 98 -48.16 50.45 34.99
C GLY A 98 -47.33 49.46 35.78
N TYR A 99 -47.93 48.84 36.79
CA TYR A 99 -47.36 47.75 37.58
C TYR A 99 -48.45 46.71 37.90
N PRO A 100 -48.11 45.46 38.25
CA PRO A 100 -49.10 44.40 38.45
C PRO A 100 -50.08 44.74 39.59
N LEU A 101 -51.37 44.95 39.29
CA LEU A 101 -52.38 45.28 40.32
C LEU A 101 -52.85 44.05 41.12
N GLY A 102 -52.66 42.84 40.57
CA GLY A 102 -53.06 41.58 41.19
C GLY A 102 -52.04 40.96 42.16
N GLY A 103 -50.93 41.64 42.43
CA GLY A 103 -49.84 41.15 43.29
C GLY A 103 -48.49 41.09 42.59
N ALA A 104 -47.42 41.25 43.37
CA ALA A 104 -46.05 41.26 42.84
C ALA A 104 -45.49 39.84 42.65
N ASN A 105 -44.71 39.66 41.59
CA ASN A 105 -43.92 38.46 41.35
C ASN A 105 -42.50 38.87 40.90
N TYR A 106 -41.49 38.14 41.40
CA TYR A 106 -40.06 38.44 41.26
C TYR A 106 -39.26 37.19 40.85
N THR A 107 -39.77 36.41 39.91
CA THR A 107 -39.26 35.10 39.48
C THR A 107 -38.42 35.16 38.21
N SER A 108 -37.83 36.31 37.87
CA SER A 108 -36.95 36.42 36.70
C SER A 108 -35.83 35.36 36.72
N SER A 109 -35.39 34.87 35.56
CA SER A 109 -34.31 33.87 35.44
C SER A 109 -32.93 34.43 35.81
N ARG A 110 -32.75 35.75 35.73
CA ARG A 110 -31.53 36.49 36.09
C ARG A 110 -31.85 37.80 36.83
N PRO A 111 -30.87 38.46 37.49
CA PRO A 111 -31.00 39.85 37.89
C PRO A 111 -31.33 40.73 36.67
N VAL A 112 -32.29 41.64 36.77
CA VAL A 112 -32.81 42.42 35.63
C VAL A 112 -32.67 43.92 35.84
N PRO A 113 -32.03 44.67 34.91
CA PRO A 113 -32.06 46.12 34.94
C PRO A 113 -33.48 46.64 34.68
N ILE A 114 -34.01 47.47 35.57
CA ILE A 114 -35.35 48.06 35.46
C ILE A 114 -35.34 49.57 35.74
N ILE A 115 -36.03 50.33 34.87
CA ILE A 115 -36.38 51.73 35.09
C ILE A 115 -37.91 51.91 35.01
N HIS A 116 -38.54 52.23 36.14
CA HIS A 116 -39.97 52.53 36.17
C HIS A 116 -40.21 54.04 36.14
N VAL A 117 -41.13 54.52 35.30
CA VAL A 117 -41.54 55.94 35.26
C VAL A 117 -43.01 56.10 35.63
N HIS A 118 -43.34 56.96 36.59
CA HIS A 118 -44.72 57.13 37.10
C HIS A 118 -44.99 58.54 37.64
N GLY A 119 -46.23 59.03 37.49
CA GLY A 119 -46.70 60.24 38.18
C GLY A 119 -47.14 59.95 39.62
N ASP A 120 -46.84 60.82 40.59
CA ASP A 120 -47.28 60.58 41.98
C ASP A 120 -48.76 60.90 42.25
N ALA A 121 -49.44 61.52 41.27
CA ALA A 121 -50.87 61.83 41.27
C ALA A 121 -51.66 60.97 40.26
N ASP A 122 -51.11 59.83 39.83
CA ASP A 122 -51.79 58.86 38.95
C ASP A 122 -53.08 58.35 39.63
N ASP A 123 -54.21 58.62 38.99
CA ASP A 123 -55.56 58.31 39.47
C ASP A 123 -56.14 57.01 38.84
N VAL A 124 -55.39 56.38 37.93
CA VAL A 124 -55.77 55.13 37.24
C VAL A 124 -55.00 53.96 37.82
N VAL A 125 -53.66 54.06 37.85
CA VAL A 125 -52.77 53.09 38.47
C VAL A 125 -52.08 53.80 39.62
N THR A 126 -52.68 53.74 40.80
CA THR A 126 -52.29 54.64 41.90
C THR A 126 -50.83 54.45 42.36
N TYR A 127 -50.13 55.55 42.60
CA TYR A 127 -48.71 55.51 42.99
C TYR A 127 -48.45 54.78 44.32
N THR A 128 -49.44 54.70 45.21
CA THR A 128 -49.30 54.25 46.60
C THR A 128 -48.54 52.93 46.77
N ASN A 129 -48.80 51.94 45.90
CA ASN A 129 -48.19 50.62 46.03
C ASN A 129 -46.87 50.49 45.25
N LEU A 130 -46.60 51.35 44.28
CA LEU A 130 -45.44 51.24 43.39
C LEU A 130 -44.10 51.16 44.15
N PRO A 131 -43.81 51.98 45.19
CA PRO A 131 -42.56 51.86 45.94
C PRO A 131 -42.29 50.46 46.49
N ASN A 132 -43.34 49.72 46.90
CA ASN A 132 -43.19 48.35 47.39
C ASN A 132 -42.79 47.37 46.27
N TYR A 133 -43.31 47.57 45.05
CA TYR A 133 -42.92 46.78 43.88
C TYR A 133 -41.46 47.02 43.50
N ILE A 134 -41.03 48.30 43.52
CA ILE A 134 -39.64 48.66 43.25
C ILE A 134 -38.72 48.06 44.31
N GLN A 135 -39.09 48.12 45.59
CA GLN A 135 -38.29 47.54 46.66
C GLN A 135 -38.13 46.01 46.52
N GLY A 136 -39.16 45.30 46.05
CA GLY A 136 -39.04 43.88 45.77
C GLY A 136 -38.04 43.58 44.64
N TRP A 137 -37.95 44.42 43.61
CA TRP A 137 -36.92 44.31 42.57
C TRP A 137 -35.53 44.70 43.06
N VAL A 138 -35.40 45.69 43.95
CA VAL A 138 -34.14 46.00 44.65
C VAL A 138 -33.63 44.76 45.39
N THR A 139 -34.52 44.08 46.13
CA THR A 139 -34.17 42.84 46.84
C THR A 139 -33.86 41.69 45.87
N ARG A 140 -34.66 41.48 44.81
CA ARG A 140 -34.44 40.42 43.82
C ARG A 140 -33.10 40.55 43.11
N ASN A 141 -32.69 41.79 42.82
CA ASN A 141 -31.42 42.09 42.16
C ASN A 141 -30.24 42.24 43.13
N ASN A 142 -30.46 42.05 44.43
CA ASN A 142 -29.46 42.25 45.48
C ASN A 142 -28.78 43.63 45.41
N CYS A 143 -29.55 44.66 45.06
CA CYS A 143 -29.07 46.04 45.05
C CYS A 143 -28.96 46.57 46.50
N PRO A 144 -28.14 47.62 46.73
CA PRO A 144 -28.09 48.31 48.03
C PRO A 144 -29.48 48.75 48.47
N THR A 145 -29.80 48.66 49.77
CA THR A 145 -31.13 49.03 50.28
C THR A 145 -31.35 50.53 50.41
N THR A 146 -30.27 51.31 50.52
CA THR A 146 -30.32 52.79 50.59
C THR A 146 -30.19 53.36 49.17
N PRO A 147 -31.20 54.08 48.65
CA PRO A 147 -31.12 54.69 47.33
C PRO A 147 -30.28 55.96 47.30
N VAL A 148 -29.79 56.28 46.10
CA VAL A 148 -29.39 57.64 45.74
C VAL A 148 -30.62 58.37 45.18
N ILE A 149 -31.01 59.48 45.81
CA ILE A 149 -32.16 60.30 45.39
C ILE A 149 -31.68 61.61 44.80
N THR A 150 -32.16 61.95 43.60
CA THR A 150 -31.93 63.25 42.95
C THR A 150 -33.27 63.97 42.74
N LYS A 151 -33.45 65.13 43.38
CA LYS A 151 -34.62 66.01 43.25
C LYS A 151 -34.19 67.48 43.36
N PRO A 152 -34.52 68.36 42.38
CA PRO A 152 -35.19 68.04 41.11
C PRO A 152 -34.28 67.20 40.19
N TYR A 153 -34.88 66.36 39.34
CA TYR A 153 -34.19 65.62 38.29
C TYR A 153 -34.72 66.02 36.90
N PRO A 154 -33.87 66.24 35.89
CA PRO A 154 -32.42 66.29 35.99
C PRO A 154 -31.97 67.56 36.75
N SER A 155 -30.82 67.48 37.43
CA SER A 155 -30.35 68.55 38.35
C SER A 155 -30.08 69.90 37.69
N HIS A 156 -29.91 69.94 36.36
CA HIS A 156 -29.75 71.18 35.60
C HIS A 156 -31.08 71.89 35.28
N LEU A 157 -32.22 71.26 35.57
CA LEU A 157 -33.55 71.85 35.43
C LEU A 157 -34.13 72.15 36.82
N PRO A 158 -33.92 73.36 37.37
CA PRO A 158 -34.28 73.69 38.75
C PRO A 158 -35.80 73.62 39.02
N ASN A 159 -36.62 73.76 37.98
CA ASN A 159 -38.08 73.69 38.06
C ASN A 159 -38.66 72.31 37.71
N SER A 160 -37.81 71.30 37.43
CA SER A 160 -38.32 69.97 37.14
C SER A 160 -39.02 69.39 38.37
N VAL A 161 -40.20 68.83 38.16
CA VAL A 161 -40.98 68.15 39.19
C VAL A 161 -40.59 66.67 39.34
N ALA A 162 -39.66 66.16 38.53
CA ALA A 162 -39.26 64.76 38.58
C ALA A 162 -38.22 64.49 39.69
N THR A 163 -38.27 63.26 40.20
CA THR A 163 -37.33 62.70 41.19
C THR A 163 -36.79 61.40 40.63
N LYS A 164 -35.46 61.24 40.60
CA LYS A 164 -34.80 59.97 40.29
C LYS A 164 -34.37 59.29 41.58
N THR A 165 -34.86 58.09 41.81
CA THR A 165 -34.43 57.22 42.90
C THR A 165 -33.69 56.03 42.28
N TYR A 166 -32.44 55.84 42.67
CA TYR A 166 -31.52 54.88 42.06
C TYR A 166 -30.98 53.91 43.11
N TRP A 167 -31.00 52.61 42.80
CA TRP A 167 -30.36 51.56 43.56
C TRP A 167 -29.44 50.75 42.64
N GLY A 168 -28.15 50.70 42.95
CA GLY A 168 -27.18 49.92 42.20
C GLY A 168 -25.73 50.25 42.57
N PRO A 169 -24.76 49.44 42.10
CA PRO A 169 -24.97 48.21 41.33
C PRO A 169 -25.50 47.05 42.19
N GLY A 170 -26.36 46.20 41.63
CA GLY A 170 -26.73 44.89 42.19
C GLY A 170 -25.94 43.75 41.56
N ASP A 171 -26.43 42.51 41.69
CA ASP A 171 -25.84 41.32 41.08
C ASP A 171 -25.70 41.50 39.55
N ALA A 172 -24.60 40.98 38.98
CA ALA A 172 -24.25 41.17 37.56
C ALA A 172 -24.21 42.64 37.09
N GLY A 173 -24.04 43.60 38.02
CA GLY A 173 -23.95 45.02 37.71
C GLY A 173 -25.28 45.68 37.34
N VAL A 174 -26.42 45.03 37.58
CA VAL A 174 -27.74 45.58 37.22
C VAL A 174 -28.13 46.76 38.11
N GLU A 175 -29.08 47.55 37.63
CA GLU A 175 -29.58 48.75 38.32
C GLU A 175 -31.11 48.72 38.44
N VAL A 176 -31.64 49.32 39.52
CA VAL A 176 -33.07 49.58 39.71
C VAL A 176 -33.29 51.08 39.81
N VAL A 177 -34.16 51.63 38.99
CA VAL A 177 -34.47 53.07 38.94
C VAL A 177 -35.98 53.30 39.03
N LEU A 178 -36.39 54.23 39.89
CA LEU A 178 -37.73 54.80 39.91
C LEU A 178 -37.66 56.29 39.57
N MET A 179 -38.34 56.68 38.49
CA MET A 179 -38.55 58.06 38.09
C MET A 179 -39.98 58.48 38.48
N THR A 180 -40.09 59.33 39.50
CA THR A 180 -41.37 59.85 39.99
C THR A 180 -41.59 61.27 39.48
N ILE A 181 -42.72 61.56 38.85
CA ILE A 181 -43.04 62.89 38.31
C ILE A 181 -44.09 63.57 39.19
N GLY A 182 -43.69 64.61 39.92
CA GLY A 182 -44.53 65.28 40.91
C GLY A 182 -45.75 65.98 40.30
N GLY A 183 -46.93 65.74 40.89
CA GLY A 183 -48.21 66.34 40.51
C GLY A 183 -48.77 65.87 39.17
N LYS A 184 -48.25 64.78 38.60
CA LYS A 184 -48.71 64.25 37.30
C LYS A 184 -49.54 62.98 37.48
N GLY A 185 -50.57 62.86 36.65
CA GLY A 185 -51.49 61.72 36.62
C GLY A 185 -50.99 60.54 35.78
N HIS A 186 -51.92 59.78 35.21
CA HIS A 186 -51.63 58.61 34.36
C HIS A 186 -50.97 58.98 33.03
N TRP A 187 -49.63 59.05 33.01
CA TRP A 187 -48.92 59.83 32.00
C TRP A 187 -47.57 59.25 31.57
N HIS A 188 -47.31 59.33 30.26
CA HIS A 188 -45.98 59.17 29.66
C HIS A 188 -45.44 60.55 29.34
N SER A 189 -44.33 60.94 29.97
CA SER A 189 -43.88 62.32 29.89
C SER A 189 -43.20 62.64 28.56
N MET A 190 -43.66 63.72 27.94
CA MET A 190 -43.07 64.37 26.78
C MET A 190 -42.74 65.84 27.10
N ASP A 191 -42.47 66.14 28.37
CA ASP A 191 -42.21 67.49 28.86
C ASP A 191 -40.69 67.74 28.97
N PRO A 192 -40.10 68.54 28.05
CA PRO A 192 -38.67 68.83 28.10
C PRO A 192 -38.27 69.71 29.29
N ALA A 193 -39.22 70.35 29.99
CA ALA A 193 -38.96 71.08 31.23
C ALA A 193 -38.86 70.14 32.46
N SER A 194 -39.21 68.87 32.31
CA SER A 194 -39.00 67.84 33.33
C SER A 194 -38.19 66.68 32.76
N ILE A 195 -38.84 65.62 32.26
CA ILE A 195 -38.16 64.48 31.64
C ILE A 195 -38.89 64.05 30.37
N LEU A 196 -38.13 63.56 29.39
CA LEU A 196 -38.68 62.81 28.27
C LEU A 196 -38.56 61.33 28.59
N THR A 197 -39.68 60.67 28.88
CA THR A 197 -39.70 59.29 29.40
C THR A 197 -38.92 58.32 28.50
N SER A 198 -39.10 58.39 27.19
CA SER A 198 -38.42 57.49 26.23
C SER A 198 -36.90 57.72 26.19
N VAL A 199 -36.44 58.96 26.38
CA VAL A 199 -35.00 59.30 26.45
C VAL A 199 -34.37 58.74 27.72
N GLU A 200 -35.06 58.86 28.86
CA GLU A 200 -34.57 58.30 30.13
C GLU A 200 -34.52 56.78 30.10
N ILE A 201 -35.54 56.12 29.56
CA ILE A 201 -35.55 54.66 29.39
C ILE A 201 -34.43 54.22 28.45
N TRP A 202 -34.20 54.92 27.33
CA TRP A 202 -33.07 54.60 26.44
C TRP A 202 -31.72 54.76 27.12
N ASN A 203 -31.49 55.89 27.79
CA ASN A 203 -30.24 56.16 28.49
C ASN A 203 -29.95 55.13 29.58
N PHE A 204 -31.00 54.56 30.17
CA PHE A 204 -30.89 53.43 31.06
C PHE A 204 -30.58 52.13 30.31
N CYS A 205 -31.44 51.72 29.38
CA CYS A 205 -31.39 50.42 28.70
C CYS A 205 -30.08 50.20 27.93
N LYS A 206 -29.58 51.22 27.22
CA LYS A 206 -28.37 51.11 26.36
C LYS A 206 -27.09 50.70 27.09
N LYS A 207 -27.09 50.79 28.42
CA LYS A 207 -25.96 50.37 29.28
C LYS A 207 -25.88 48.85 29.42
N PHE A 208 -26.94 48.13 29.07
CA PHE A 208 -27.06 46.71 29.32
C PHE A 208 -27.18 45.94 28.01
N ALA A 209 -26.47 44.82 27.96
CA ALA A 209 -26.59 43.79 26.94
C ALA A 209 -26.58 42.42 27.63
N LEU A 210 -27.18 41.42 26.99
CA LEU A 210 -26.98 40.02 27.34
C LEU A 210 -25.59 39.57 26.85
N ASP A 211 -25.05 38.53 27.46
CA ASP A 211 -23.76 37.93 27.09
C ASP A 211 -24.00 36.59 26.39
N LEU A 212 -24.76 36.60 25.29
CA LEU A 212 -25.06 35.36 24.57
C LEU A 212 -23.84 34.90 23.76
N SER A 213 -23.41 33.66 23.96
CA SER A 213 -22.23 33.08 23.32
C SER A 213 -22.55 32.55 21.92
N GLU A 214 -21.55 32.44 21.05
CA GLU A 214 -21.72 31.74 19.76
C GLU A 214 -21.53 30.22 19.96
N PRO A 215 -22.27 29.38 19.23
CA PRO A 215 -22.10 27.94 19.34
C PRO A 215 -20.75 27.50 18.75
N VAL A 216 -20.07 26.58 19.45
CA VAL A 216 -18.78 26.04 19.02
C VAL A 216 -19.00 24.80 18.16
N VAL A 217 -18.36 24.76 16.99
CA VAL A 217 -18.53 23.68 16.00
C VAL A 217 -17.18 23.08 15.62
N SER A 218 -17.13 21.75 15.52
CA SER A 218 -15.98 21.02 14.99
C SER A 218 -16.41 19.74 14.27
N PHE A 219 -15.69 19.36 13.21
CA PHE A 219 -15.87 18.05 12.60
C PHE A 219 -15.12 16.99 13.40
N SER A 220 -15.82 15.91 13.77
CA SER A 220 -15.16 14.70 14.26
C SER A 220 -14.79 13.75 13.12
N LYS A 221 -15.52 13.79 11.98
CA LYS A 221 -15.15 13.12 10.73
C LYS A 221 -15.71 13.84 9.49
N PRO A 222 -14.95 13.93 8.38
CA PRO A 222 -13.49 13.81 8.32
C PRO A 222 -12.82 14.97 9.10
N VAL A 223 -11.52 14.87 9.36
CA VAL A 223 -10.73 15.96 9.96
C VAL A 223 -9.75 16.52 8.93
N GLY A 224 -9.55 17.83 8.91
CA GLY A 224 -8.59 18.48 8.00
C GLY A 224 -8.93 18.31 6.51
N GLU A 225 -7.89 18.08 5.71
CA GLU A 225 -8.01 17.79 4.27
C GLU A 225 -7.94 16.28 4.03
N THR A 226 -8.99 15.75 3.39
CA THR A 226 -9.12 14.34 3.07
C THR A 226 -9.17 14.14 1.56
N SER A 227 -8.43 13.15 1.05
CA SER A 227 -8.51 12.71 -0.35
C SER A 227 -9.02 11.27 -0.48
N TYR A 228 -9.87 11.03 -1.47
CA TYR A 228 -10.40 9.73 -1.84
C TYR A 228 -10.16 9.45 -3.33
N VAL A 229 -9.73 8.23 -3.64
CA VAL A 229 -9.39 7.83 -5.01
C VAL A 229 -10.36 6.74 -5.47
N VAL A 230 -10.97 6.93 -6.64
CA VAL A 230 -11.81 5.93 -7.31
C VAL A 230 -11.03 5.30 -8.46
N MET A 231 -11.00 3.98 -8.53
CA MET A 231 -10.37 3.21 -9.62
C MET A 231 -11.43 2.40 -10.35
N GLY A 232 -11.41 2.42 -11.69
CA GLY A 232 -12.41 1.69 -12.47
C GLY A 232 -12.55 2.14 -13.92
N ALA A 233 -13.49 1.51 -14.64
CA ALA A 233 -13.96 2.02 -15.92
C ALA A 233 -15.11 3.00 -15.67
N ASP A 234 -15.12 4.12 -16.38
CA ASP A 234 -16.14 5.18 -16.27
C ASP A 234 -17.52 4.65 -16.71
N PRO A 235 -18.57 4.74 -15.86
CA PRO A 235 -19.41 5.94 -15.87
C PRO A 235 -19.77 6.50 -14.48
N GLN A 236 -19.25 5.92 -13.38
CA GLN A 236 -19.54 6.39 -12.03
C GLN A 236 -18.29 7.00 -11.39
N ALA A 237 -18.06 8.26 -11.71
CA ALA A 237 -17.09 9.13 -11.07
C ALA A 237 -17.55 9.59 -9.67
N ALA A 238 -18.17 8.70 -8.89
CA ALA A 238 -18.70 9.02 -7.59
C ALA A 238 -18.34 7.98 -6.54
N ILE A 239 -18.16 8.43 -5.31
CA ILE A 239 -18.08 7.55 -4.14
C ILE A 239 -19.49 7.26 -3.68
N GLU A 240 -19.79 5.99 -3.40
CA GLU A 240 -21.12 5.54 -2.99
C GLU A 240 -21.69 6.39 -1.85
N SER A 241 -20.92 6.58 -0.77
CA SER A 241 -21.30 7.50 0.29
C SER A 241 -20.12 7.97 1.14
N LEU A 242 -20.22 9.17 1.70
CA LEU A 242 -19.34 9.68 2.75
C LEU A 242 -20.16 10.12 3.96
N THR A 243 -19.67 9.80 5.17
CA THR A 243 -20.31 10.21 6.42
C THR A 243 -19.55 11.36 7.06
N PHE A 244 -20.29 12.42 7.39
CA PHE A 244 -19.83 13.58 8.14
C PHE A 244 -20.40 13.51 9.56
N GLU A 245 -19.54 13.70 10.55
CA GLU A 245 -19.91 13.73 11.96
C GLU A 245 -19.42 15.06 12.55
N VAL A 246 -20.33 15.80 13.20
CA VAL A 246 -20.07 17.12 13.77
C VAL A 246 -20.37 17.12 15.26
N ARG A 247 -19.49 17.77 16.03
CA ARG A 247 -19.76 18.18 17.41
C ARG A 247 -20.11 19.66 17.41
N ALA A 248 -21.30 19.97 17.90
CA ALA A 248 -21.76 21.34 18.13
C ALA A 248 -22.24 21.45 19.57
N THR A 249 -21.80 22.50 20.25
CA THR A 249 -22.17 22.81 21.64
C THR A 249 -22.39 24.29 21.80
N ASP A 250 -23.37 24.66 22.61
CA ASP A 250 -23.67 26.04 22.92
C ASP A 250 -23.39 26.30 24.42
N PRO A 251 -22.51 27.26 24.79
CA PRO A 251 -22.12 27.47 26.19
C PRO A 251 -23.24 27.91 27.13
N ASP A 252 -24.23 28.62 26.63
CA ASP A 252 -25.29 29.31 27.37
C ASP A 252 -26.70 28.87 26.98
N GLY A 253 -26.81 27.93 26.04
CA GLY A 253 -28.08 27.39 25.59
C GLY A 253 -27.94 25.98 25.02
N HIS A 254 -28.69 25.72 23.95
CA HIS A 254 -28.64 24.49 23.20
C HIS A 254 -28.66 24.78 21.70
N ILE A 255 -28.10 23.84 20.95
CA ILE A 255 -28.14 23.88 19.50
C ILE A 255 -29.56 23.57 19.03
N ASP A 256 -30.17 24.50 18.30
CA ASP A 256 -31.45 24.30 17.62
C ASP A 256 -31.25 23.43 16.37
N SER A 257 -30.21 23.72 15.58
CA SER A 257 -29.91 22.92 14.39
C SER A 257 -28.48 23.04 13.87
N VAL A 258 -28.03 22.00 13.17
CA VAL A 258 -26.79 21.99 12.38
C VAL A 258 -27.13 21.84 10.90
N VAL A 259 -26.56 22.71 10.09
CA VAL A 259 -26.78 22.79 8.65
C VAL A 259 -25.46 22.52 7.92
N PHE A 260 -25.47 21.56 6.99
CA PHE A 260 -24.33 21.17 6.17
C PHE A 260 -24.45 21.77 4.77
N PHE A 261 -23.37 22.38 4.30
CA PHE A 261 -23.27 22.98 2.97
C PHE A 261 -22.06 22.45 2.21
N ASN A 262 -22.14 22.38 0.88
CA ASN A 262 -20.98 22.33 -0.01
C ASN A 262 -20.86 23.66 -0.74
N GLY A 263 -19.88 24.49 -0.36
CA GLY A 263 -19.87 25.90 -0.73
C GLY A 263 -21.15 26.61 -0.23
N ASN A 264 -21.98 27.10 -1.15
CA ASN A 264 -23.26 27.74 -0.84
C ASN A 264 -24.47 26.81 -0.97
N THR A 265 -24.27 25.58 -1.47
CA THR A 265 -25.37 24.62 -1.69
C THR A 265 -25.70 23.89 -0.40
N LEU A 266 -26.95 23.98 0.06
CA LEU A 266 -27.45 23.20 1.19
C LEU A 266 -27.42 21.71 0.85
N LEU A 267 -26.75 20.91 1.68
CA LEU A 267 -26.75 19.46 1.58
C LEU A 267 -27.74 18.81 2.53
N TYR A 268 -27.75 19.24 3.80
CA TYR A 268 -28.54 18.62 4.85
C TYR A 268 -28.75 19.54 6.05
N LYS A 269 -29.87 19.39 6.76
CA LYS A 269 -30.14 20.07 8.04
C LYS A 269 -30.64 19.04 9.04
N THR A 270 -30.11 19.07 10.26
CA THR A 270 -30.57 18.23 11.38
C THR A 270 -30.71 19.06 12.64
N ALA A 271 -31.70 18.76 13.48
CA ALA A 271 -31.96 19.41 14.76
C ALA A 271 -31.61 18.51 15.96
N THR A 272 -31.32 17.22 15.73
CA THR A 272 -31.15 16.24 16.80
C THR A 272 -29.75 15.64 16.78
N ALA A 273 -29.05 15.72 17.92
CA ALA A 273 -27.79 15.03 18.11
C ALA A 273 -27.98 13.49 18.11
N PRO A 274 -27.02 12.70 17.61
CA PRO A 274 -25.74 13.11 17.04
C PRO A 274 -25.88 13.76 15.65
N TYR A 275 -25.15 14.86 15.42
CA TYR A 275 -25.20 15.61 14.15
C TYR A 275 -24.41 14.90 13.07
N THR A 276 -25.07 13.99 12.37
CA THR A 276 -24.49 13.19 11.31
C THR A 276 -25.17 13.45 9.97
N PHE A 277 -24.39 13.40 8.90
CA PHE A 277 -24.86 13.55 7.53
C PHE A 277 -24.17 12.50 6.65
N ARG A 278 -24.95 11.68 5.95
CA ARG A 278 -24.45 10.76 4.94
C ARG A 278 -24.71 11.36 3.55
N TRP A 279 -23.63 11.67 2.84
CA TRP A 279 -23.68 12.18 1.48
C TRP A 279 -23.54 11.01 0.50
N GLU A 280 -24.61 10.69 -0.22
CA GLU A 280 -24.60 9.66 -1.26
C GLU A 280 -24.06 10.17 -2.60
N ASN A 281 -23.49 9.27 -3.40
CA ASN A 281 -23.08 9.51 -4.79
C ASN A 281 -22.22 10.77 -4.92
N VAL A 282 -21.18 10.88 -4.08
CA VAL A 282 -20.33 12.05 -4.00
C VAL A 282 -19.53 12.18 -5.29
N PRO A 283 -19.76 13.21 -6.13
CA PRO A 283 -19.12 13.34 -7.43
C PRO A 283 -17.62 13.60 -7.31
N ALA A 284 -16.87 13.37 -8.40
CA ALA A 284 -15.49 13.79 -8.49
C ALA A 284 -15.36 15.32 -8.41
N GLY A 285 -14.35 15.80 -7.70
CA GLY A 285 -14.09 17.22 -7.49
C GLY A 285 -13.57 17.55 -6.10
N ASN A 286 -13.31 18.85 -5.88
CA ASN A 286 -12.99 19.39 -4.57
C ASN A 286 -14.26 19.93 -3.93
N HIS A 287 -14.55 19.49 -2.71
CA HIS A 287 -15.74 19.85 -1.95
C HIS A 287 -15.33 20.48 -0.62
N GLN A 288 -15.82 21.69 -0.36
CA GLN A 288 -15.66 22.36 0.93
C GLN A 288 -16.94 22.21 1.72
N ILE A 289 -16.92 21.29 2.68
CA ILE A 289 -18.08 20.98 3.50
C ILE A 289 -18.07 21.85 4.75
N ARG A 290 -19.03 22.76 4.82
CA ARG A 290 -19.22 23.67 5.96
C ARG A 290 -20.38 23.18 6.81
N ALA A 291 -20.13 22.95 8.10
CA ALA A 291 -21.18 22.71 9.09
C ALA A 291 -21.40 24.00 9.88
N MET A 292 -22.64 24.47 9.93
CA MET A 292 -23.06 25.67 10.64
C MET A 292 -24.07 25.27 11.70
N ALA A 293 -23.75 25.49 12.97
CA ALA A 293 -24.69 25.31 14.06
C ALA A 293 -25.41 26.63 14.33
N ILE A 294 -26.70 26.52 14.61
CA ILE A 294 -27.61 27.60 14.99
C ILE A 294 -28.12 27.23 16.38
N ASP A 295 -27.94 28.12 17.35
CA ASP A 295 -28.44 27.91 18.71
C ASP A 295 -29.91 28.33 18.86
N ASN A 296 -30.47 28.12 20.04
CA ASN A 296 -31.83 28.54 20.39
C ASN A 296 -32.00 30.08 20.51
N GLU A 297 -30.93 30.84 20.35
CA GLU A 297 -30.92 32.30 20.28
C GLU A 297 -30.69 32.79 18.85
N GLY A 298 -30.56 31.91 17.85
CA GLY A 298 -30.24 32.28 16.48
C GLY A 298 -28.81 32.76 16.24
N LYS A 299 -27.88 32.64 17.21
CA LYS A 299 -26.45 32.82 16.94
C LYS A 299 -25.93 31.64 16.15
N THR A 300 -24.86 31.88 15.40
CA THR A 300 -24.29 30.87 14.52
C THR A 300 -22.79 30.73 14.72
N GLY A 301 -22.32 29.49 14.70
CA GLY A 301 -20.91 29.15 14.62
C GLY A 301 -20.70 28.11 13.53
N SER A 302 -19.49 28.02 12.97
CA SER A 302 -19.24 27.10 11.88
C SER A 302 -17.83 26.52 11.84
N ALA A 303 -17.72 25.36 11.21
CA ALA A 303 -16.46 24.72 10.86
C ALA A 303 -16.50 24.29 9.40
N THR A 304 -15.33 24.11 8.77
CA THR A 304 -15.21 23.65 7.38
C THR A 304 -14.16 22.55 7.27
N VAL A 305 -14.41 21.55 6.42
CA VAL A 305 -13.46 20.51 6.01
C VAL A 305 -13.38 20.40 4.50
N THR A 306 -12.23 19.95 3.99
CA THR A 306 -12.03 19.78 2.55
C THR A 306 -12.01 18.30 2.20
N VAL A 307 -12.85 17.91 1.23
CA VAL A 307 -12.94 16.57 0.68
C VAL A 307 -12.59 16.62 -0.80
N LYS A 308 -11.55 15.90 -1.21
CA LYS A 308 -11.16 15.73 -2.60
C LYS A 308 -11.55 14.33 -3.08
N VAL A 309 -12.34 14.26 -4.14
CA VAL A 309 -12.70 13.00 -4.82
C VAL A 309 -12.08 13.01 -6.20
N GLU A 310 -11.19 12.06 -6.46
CA GLU A 310 -10.54 11.93 -7.77
C GLU A 310 -11.40 11.14 -8.74
N ALA A 311 -11.40 11.57 -10.00
CA ALA A 311 -12.11 10.88 -11.07
C ALA A 311 -11.55 9.45 -11.29
N PRO A 312 -12.37 8.51 -11.78
CA PRO A 312 -11.94 7.15 -12.07
C PRO A 312 -10.73 7.13 -13.00
N GLN A 313 -9.65 6.49 -12.55
CA GLN A 313 -8.46 6.28 -13.38
C GLN A 313 -8.20 4.78 -13.58
N THR A 314 -7.53 4.46 -14.68
CA THR A 314 -7.01 3.11 -14.94
C THR A 314 -5.74 2.85 -14.16
N ALA A 315 -4.98 3.88 -13.76
CA ALA A 315 -3.80 3.75 -12.91
C ALA A 315 -3.66 4.95 -11.98
N HIS A 316 -3.22 4.72 -10.74
CA HIS A 316 -2.95 5.76 -9.76
C HIS A 316 -1.64 5.51 -9.01
N THR A 317 -0.84 6.55 -8.81
CA THR A 317 0.48 6.48 -8.17
C THR A 317 0.46 7.17 -6.81
N PHE A 318 0.32 6.38 -5.73
CA PHE A 318 0.18 6.90 -4.37
C PHE A 318 1.45 7.55 -3.82
N SER A 319 2.62 7.15 -4.32
CA SER A 319 3.90 7.67 -3.84
C SER A 319 4.21 9.09 -4.28
N GLN A 320 3.49 9.66 -5.26
CA GLN A 320 3.66 11.07 -5.65
C GLN A 320 3.27 12.04 -4.53
N ALA A 321 2.49 11.59 -3.55
CA ALA A 321 2.13 12.40 -2.39
C ALA A 321 3.25 12.54 -1.35
N PHE A 322 4.37 11.80 -1.48
CA PHE A 322 5.53 11.92 -0.59
C PHE A 322 6.33 13.19 -0.91
N THR A 323 5.88 14.35 -0.41
CA THR A 323 6.47 15.66 -0.76
C THR A 323 7.18 16.37 0.38
N ALA A 324 6.90 15.99 1.64
CA ALA A 324 7.46 16.63 2.83
C ALA A 324 8.02 15.60 3.81
N ALA A 325 9.30 15.74 4.17
CA ALA A 325 9.95 14.83 5.12
C ALA A 325 9.30 14.91 6.51
N GLY A 326 9.13 13.76 7.16
CA GLY A 326 8.54 13.66 8.50
C GLY A 326 7.00 13.61 8.56
N THR A 327 6.30 13.94 7.47
CA THR A 327 4.83 13.96 7.41
C THR A 327 4.31 12.81 6.57
N LEU A 328 3.31 12.07 7.05
CA LEU A 328 2.61 11.08 6.22
C LEU A 328 1.57 11.79 5.35
N PRO A 329 1.40 11.42 4.07
CA PRO A 329 0.30 11.95 3.27
C PRO A 329 -1.05 11.48 3.79
N ALA A 330 -2.10 12.25 3.49
CA ALA A 330 -3.47 11.88 3.83
C ALA A 330 -3.81 10.45 3.40
N GLY A 331 -4.53 9.71 4.25
CA GLY A 331 -4.87 8.31 4.04
C GLY A 331 -3.80 7.29 4.46
N TRP A 332 -2.55 7.72 4.72
CA TRP A 332 -1.50 6.87 5.27
C TRP A 332 -1.43 6.93 6.80
N MET A 333 -1.20 5.79 7.45
CA MET A 333 -1.10 5.68 8.91
C MET A 333 -0.04 4.65 9.34
N THR A 334 0.49 4.83 10.56
CA THR A 334 1.35 3.84 11.26
C THR A 334 0.51 2.83 12.07
N TYR A 335 1.15 1.83 12.70
CA TYR A 335 0.49 0.72 13.37
C TYR A 335 -0.40 1.09 14.56
N ASP A 336 -0.08 2.19 15.23
CA ASP A 336 -0.78 2.77 16.37
C ASP A 336 -1.87 3.77 15.97
N GLY A 337 -2.13 3.94 14.67
CA GLY A 337 -3.19 4.81 14.16
C GLY A 337 -2.87 6.30 14.15
N ALA A 338 -1.65 6.70 14.53
CA ALA A 338 -1.18 8.08 14.42
C ALA A 338 -0.87 8.46 12.95
N GLU A 339 -1.19 9.70 12.57
CA GLU A 339 -0.90 10.25 11.23
C GLU A 339 0.47 10.96 11.15
N THR A 340 1.13 11.19 12.30
CA THR A 340 2.42 11.92 12.35
C THR A 340 3.39 11.33 13.38
N ARG A 341 4.65 11.12 12.99
CA ARG A 341 5.78 10.94 13.93
C ARG A 341 6.92 11.89 13.54
N THR A 342 7.06 13.00 14.25
CA THR A 342 8.19 13.93 14.13
C THR A 342 9.35 13.52 15.04
N GLY A 343 10.59 13.52 14.55
CA GLY A 343 11.78 13.44 15.41
C GLY A 343 13.05 12.95 14.71
N PHE A 344 14.07 13.80 14.67
CA PHE A 344 15.45 13.44 14.31
C PHE A 344 16.38 13.37 15.55
N GLN A 345 15.91 13.80 16.74
CA GLN A 345 16.77 14.11 17.89
C GLN A 345 16.81 13.08 19.03
N SER A 346 16.27 11.87 18.86
CA SER A 346 16.41 10.78 19.85
C SER A 346 16.55 9.37 19.24
N GLY A 347 16.87 9.28 17.96
CA GLY A 347 16.88 8.01 17.21
C GLY A 347 15.51 7.70 16.60
N LEU A 348 15.50 6.99 15.48
CA LEU A 348 14.26 6.66 14.75
C LEU A 348 13.51 5.54 15.51
N SER A 349 12.25 5.76 15.92
CA SER A 349 11.39 4.72 16.53
C SER A 349 10.73 3.82 15.48
N SER A 350 10.05 2.73 15.87
CA SER A 350 9.19 1.92 14.98
C SER A 350 8.16 2.78 14.20
N GLY A 351 7.54 2.25 13.15
CA GLY A 351 6.51 2.94 12.35
C GLY A 351 7.02 3.56 11.05
N CYS A 352 6.22 4.41 10.42
CA CYS A 352 6.52 4.99 9.11
C CYS A 352 6.65 6.53 9.11
N ARG A 353 7.49 7.07 8.21
CA ARG A 353 7.63 8.51 7.93
C ARG A 353 8.24 8.75 6.55
N VAL A 354 8.03 9.92 5.95
CA VAL A 354 8.62 10.26 4.64
C VAL A 354 10.07 10.74 4.81
N PHE A 355 10.99 10.22 4.02
CA PHE A 355 12.37 10.69 3.89
C PHE A 355 12.59 11.39 2.56
N GLN A 356 13.45 12.42 2.58
CA GLN A 356 14.05 13.01 1.40
C GLN A 356 15.43 12.40 1.19
N LEU A 357 15.64 11.72 0.06
CA LEU A 357 16.89 11.06 -0.30
C LEU A 357 17.70 11.98 -1.22
N THR A 358 19.00 12.13 -0.92
CA THR A 358 19.89 13.13 -1.55
C THR A 358 21.09 12.53 -2.28
N GLY A 359 21.35 11.23 -2.13
CA GLY A 359 22.44 10.55 -2.84
C GLY A 359 22.29 10.53 -4.37
N ASN A 360 23.39 10.33 -5.09
CA ASN A 360 23.41 10.28 -6.55
C ASN A 360 24.39 9.21 -7.06
N PRO A 361 23.97 8.21 -7.87
CA PRO A 361 22.61 8.00 -8.40
C PRO A 361 21.59 7.62 -7.32
N ARG A 362 20.30 7.87 -7.60
CA ARG A 362 19.14 7.45 -6.78
C ARG A 362 17.93 7.12 -7.67
N ASP A 363 17.12 6.13 -7.29
CA ASP A 363 15.92 5.75 -8.03
C ASP A 363 14.70 6.64 -7.73
N PHE A 364 14.65 7.28 -6.54
CA PHE A 364 13.56 8.17 -6.13
C PHE A 364 14.03 9.26 -5.15
N ASN A 365 13.39 10.43 -5.19
CA ASN A 365 13.74 11.61 -4.37
C ASN A 365 13.14 11.57 -2.97
N PHE A 366 11.93 11.05 -2.84
CA PHE A 366 11.22 10.89 -1.58
C PHE A 366 10.75 9.45 -1.45
N GLY A 367 10.70 8.94 -0.23
CA GLY A 367 10.19 7.60 0.01
C GLY A 367 9.65 7.43 1.43
N LEU A 368 8.68 6.53 1.58
CA LEU A 368 8.11 6.20 2.87
C LEU A 368 9.01 5.19 3.58
N TYR A 369 9.78 5.68 4.54
CA TYR A 369 10.63 4.87 5.40
C TYR A 369 9.80 4.18 6.48
N VAL A 370 9.92 2.85 6.54
CA VAL A 370 9.22 1.99 7.48
C VAL A 370 10.26 1.27 8.31
N ARG A 371 10.16 1.38 9.63
CA ARG A 371 11.12 0.83 10.59
C ARG A 371 10.46 -0.03 11.65
N ASN A 372 11.12 -1.12 12.05
CA ASN A 372 10.73 -1.95 13.19
C ASN A 372 11.88 -2.02 14.21
N THR A 373 11.90 -1.13 15.20
CA THR A 373 12.91 -1.18 16.28
C THR A 373 12.55 -2.14 17.41
N SER A 374 11.27 -2.48 17.57
CA SER A 374 10.74 -3.22 18.72
C SER A 374 10.85 -4.74 18.58
N GLY A 375 11.06 -5.27 17.36
CA GLY A 375 11.08 -6.72 17.11
C GLY A 375 9.71 -7.39 17.14
N GLU A 376 8.70 -6.72 17.71
CA GLU A 376 7.29 -7.13 17.67
C GLU A 376 6.78 -7.28 16.23
N PRO A 377 5.98 -8.32 15.93
CA PRO A 377 5.42 -8.55 14.60
C PRO A 377 4.62 -7.33 14.11
N LYS A 378 4.91 -6.89 12.89
CA LYS A 378 4.20 -5.77 12.21
C LYS A 378 4.27 -4.40 12.91
N ALA A 379 5.19 -4.20 13.85
CA ALA A 379 5.41 -2.89 14.48
C ALA A 379 6.04 -1.85 13.51
N GLY A 380 6.73 -2.32 12.47
CA GLY A 380 7.12 -1.51 11.30
C GLY A 380 6.17 -1.72 10.14
N ARG A 381 4.97 -1.13 10.19
CA ARG A 381 4.00 -1.16 9.09
C ARG A 381 3.57 0.24 8.66
N ALA A 382 3.28 0.36 7.37
CA ALA A 382 2.53 1.46 6.77
C ALA A 382 1.20 0.93 6.21
N ILE A 383 0.11 1.65 6.47
CA ILE A 383 -1.22 1.30 5.99
C ILE A 383 -1.78 2.48 5.20
N LEU A 384 -2.24 2.24 3.99
CA LEU A 384 -3.04 3.19 3.20
C LEU A 384 -4.50 2.75 3.22
N GLY A 385 -5.42 3.64 3.57
CA GLY A 385 -6.87 3.41 3.47
C GLY A 385 -7.51 2.61 4.62
N GLY A 386 -6.82 2.48 5.76
CA GLY A 386 -7.27 1.73 6.94
C GLY A 386 -8.59 2.22 7.57
N THR A 387 -9.15 1.49 8.54
CA THR A 387 -10.49 1.78 9.11
C THR A 387 -10.61 3.14 9.79
N THR A 388 -9.51 3.69 10.29
CA THR A 388 -9.44 5.01 10.93
C THR A 388 -8.75 6.06 10.07
N SER A 389 -8.38 5.74 8.82
CA SER A 389 -7.69 6.71 7.96
C SER A 389 -8.63 7.81 7.51
N THR A 390 -8.07 9.01 7.40
CA THR A 390 -8.80 10.20 6.90
C THR A 390 -9.28 10.04 5.46
N GLY A 391 -8.61 9.25 4.61
CA GLY A 391 -8.99 8.96 3.22
C GLY A 391 -8.85 7.48 2.83
N TYR A 392 -9.45 7.05 1.72
CA TYR A 392 -9.37 5.65 1.24
C TYR A 392 -9.44 5.50 -0.28
N VAL A 393 -9.12 4.29 -0.76
CA VAL A 393 -9.19 3.89 -2.17
C VAL A 393 -10.42 3.01 -2.39
N MET A 394 -11.26 3.39 -3.34
CA MET A 394 -12.40 2.59 -3.80
C MET A 394 -12.03 2.00 -5.17
N VAL A 395 -12.16 0.69 -5.33
CA VAL A 395 -11.96 0.02 -6.61
C VAL A 395 -13.24 -0.66 -7.10
N ASN A 396 -13.57 -0.45 -8.36
CA ASN A 396 -14.70 -1.10 -9.03
C ASN A 396 -14.37 -2.57 -9.36
N PRO A 397 -15.35 -3.41 -9.74
CA PRO A 397 -15.07 -4.75 -10.23
C PRO A 397 -14.02 -4.77 -11.35
N GLY A 398 -13.11 -5.74 -11.28
CA GLY A 398 -12.02 -5.87 -12.23
C GLY A 398 -10.81 -6.62 -11.68
N ILE A 399 -9.81 -6.77 -12.55
CA ILE A 399 -8.49 -7.30 -12.21
C ILE A 399 -7.56 -6.11 -12.00
N TYR A 400 -6.71 -6.21 -10.98
CA TYR A 400 -5.79 -5.14 -10.60
C TYR A 400 -4.37 -5.66 -10.39
N THR A 401 -3.40 -4.82 -10.73
CA THR A 401 -2.02 -4.95 -10.27
C THR A 401 -1.68 -3.84 -9.28
N LEU A 402 -0.99 -4.22 -8.21
CA LEU A 402 -0.30 -3.30 -7.32
C LEU A 402 1.21 -3.49 -7.52
N LYS A 403 1.84 -2.48 -8.10
CA LYS A 403 3.27 -2.45 -8.36
C LYS A 403 3.99 -1.68 -7.25
N VAL A 404 4.97 -2.34 -6.63
CA VAL A 404 5.70 -1.84 -5.46
C VAL A 404 7.19 -1.81 -5.79
N SER A 405 7.85 -0.67 -5.58
CA SER A 405 9.31 -0.55 -5.64
C SER A 405 9.82 -0.03 -4.30
N CYS A 406 10.77 -0.74 -3.69
CA CYS A 406 11.41 -0.31 -2.46
C CYS A 406 12.90 -0.65 -2.44
N ALA A 407 13.62 0.02 -1.55
CA ALA A 407 15.02 -0.21 -1.27
C ALA A 407 15.20 -0.59 0.21
N ASN A 408 16.19 -1.44 0.50
CA ASN A 408 16.61 -1.69 1.88
C ASN A 408 17.25 -0.42 2.46
N TRP A 409 16.99 -0.12 3.73
CA TRP A 409 17.66 1.00 4.39
C TRP A 409 19.11 0.67 4.76
N ASN A 410 19.36 -0.44 5.48
CA ASN A 410 20.72 -0.84 5.87
C ASN A 410 20.85 -2.33 6.28
N MET A 411 20.27 -3.26 5.53
CA MET A 411 20.28 -4.68 5.90
C MET A 411 21.21 -5.49 4.96
N PRO A 412 22.30 -6.10 5.43
CA PRO A 412 23.22 -6.90 4.60
C PRO A 412 22.56 -8.13 3.98
N THR A 413 21.52 -8.67 4.62
CA THR A 413 20.76 -9.87 4.19
C THR A 413 19.27 -9.61 3.91
N GLY A 414 18.84 -8.34 3.89
CA GLY A 414 17.50 -7.85 3.55
C GLY A 414 16.34 -8.46 4.36
N GLY A 415 15.66 -7.64 5.18
CA GLY A 415 14.39 -8.06 5.78
C GLY A 415 13.32 -8.16 4.70
N ASN A 416 12.68 -9.31 4.56
CA ASN A 416 11.60 -9.50 3.59
C ASN A 416 10.49 -8.47 3.79
N VAL A 417 10.13 -7.76 2.73
CA VAL A 417 9.01 -6.83 2.71
C VAL A 417 7.76 -7.58 2.26
N THR A 418 6.71 -7.51 3.06
CA THR A 418 5.37 -7.97 2.69
C THR A 418 4.51 -6.80 2.25
N CYS A 419 3.94 -6.89 1.06
CA CYS A 419 2.83 -6.06 0.61
C CYS A 419 1.55 -6.90 0.64
N GLN A 420 0.50 -6.37 1.28
CA GLN A 420 -0.77 -7.05 1.44
C GLN A 420 -1.93 -6.10 1.10
N VAL A 421 -2.84 -6.57 0.25
CA VAL A 421 -4.09 -5.87 -0.10
C VAL A 421 -5.23 -6.52 0.67
N ARG A 422 -6.05 -5.72 1.35
CA ARG A 422 -7.19 -6.17 2.14
C ARG A 422 -8.45 -5.42 1.73
N SER A 423 -9.60 -6.09 1.86
CA SER A 423 -10.92 -5.48 1.64
C SER A 423 -11.45 -4.88 2.95
N LEU A 424 -12.15 -3.76 2.89
CA LEU A 424 -12.87 -3.19 4.04
C LEU A 424 -14.39 -3.19 3.75
N PRO A 425 -15.23 -3.36 4.78
CA PRO A 425 -14.90 -3.46 6.21
C PRO A 425 -14.54 -4.87 6.70
N ALA A 426 -14.68 -5.91 5.86
CA ALA A 426 -14.45 -7.30 6.25
C ALA A 426 -13.00 -7.61 6.70
N ASP A 427 -12.04 -6.74 6.38
CA ASP A 427 -10.60 -6.85 6.66
C ASP A 427 -10.01 -8.18 6.15
N SER A 428 -10.58 -8.75 5.09
CA SER A 428 -10.10 -9.99 4.50
C SER A 428 -8.92 -9.71 3.57
N THR A 429 -7.86 -10.51 3.69
CA THR A 429 -6.71 -10.43 2.78
C THR A 429 -7.11 -10.90 1.40
N MET A 430 -7.01 -10.02 0.41
CA MET A 430 -7.28 -10.31 -0.99
C MET A 430 -6.04 -10.86 -1.70
N ALA A 431 -4.87 -10.28 -1.43
CA ALA A 431 -3.60 -10.73 -1.99
C ALA A 431 -2.43 -10.33 -1.08
N SER A 432 -1.33 -11.08 -1.16
CA SER A 432 -0.11 -10.84 -0.38
C SER A 432 1.11 -11.25 -1.18
N LEU A 433 2.14 -10.41 -1.18
CA LEU A 433 3.43 -10.66 -1.82
C LEU A 433 4.54 -10.40 -0.81
N THR A 434 5.48 -11.33 -0.66
CA THR A 434 6.67 -11.20 0.18
C THR A 434 7.91 -11.29 -0.69
N PHE A 435 8.79 -10.30 -0.62
CA PHE A 435 9.98 -10.23 -1.48
C PHE A 435 11.17 -9.54 -0.78
N LEU A 436 12.36 -9.75 -1.34
CA LEU A 436 13.60 -9.13 -0.90
C LEU A 436 13.91 -7.89 -1.77
N PRO A 437 14.09 -6.68 -1.20
CA PRO A 437 14.48 -5.52 -2.00
C PRO A 437 15.87 -5.72 -2.63
N THR A 438 16.01 -5.34 -3.90
CA THR A 438 17.24 -5.58 -4.70
C THR A 438 18.32 -4.52 -4.52
N SER A 439 17.97 -3.35 -3.98
CA SER A 439 18.87 -2.23 -3.73
C SER A 439 19.01 -1.97 -2.22
N ASN A 440 20.11 -1.34 -1.81
CA ASN A 440 20.39 -1.00 -0.41
C ASN A 440 20.97 0.43 -0.32
N ILE A 441 20.38 1.25 0.54
CA ILE A 441 20.75 2.66 0.76
C ILE A 441 21.96 2.77 1.70
N GLY A 442 22.23 1.81 2.59
CA GLY A 442 23.41 1.85 3.47
C GLY A 442 23.33 2.85 4.64
N ASN A 443 22.14 2.98 5.24
CA ASN A 443 21.85 3.69 6.50
C ASN A 443 21.88 5.22 6.46
N THR A 444 22.03 5.85 5.30
CA THR A 444 22.17 7.31 5.21
C THR A 444 21.42 7.86 4.01
N MET A 445 20.66 8.94 4.19
CA MET A 445 19.88 9.58 3.12
C MET A 445 20.72 10.09 1.95
N SER A 446 22.01 10.35 2.16
CA SER A 446 22.95 10.88 1.17
C SER A 446 23.69 9.79 0.38
N ASN A 447 23.51 8.52 0.70
CA ASN A 447 24.17 7.44 -0.03
C ASN A 447 23.52 7.22 -1.39
N PRO A 448 24.33 6.95 -2.44
CA PRO A 448 23.79 6.56 -3.73
C PRO A 448 23.15 5.18 -3.65
N PHE A 449 22.09 4.96 -4.40
CA PHE A 449 21.47 3.65 -4.60
C PHE A 449 20.81 3.60 -5.98
N SER A 450 20.85 2.46 -6.65
CA SER A 450 20.15 2.30 -7.93
C SER A 450 19.79 0.84 -8.14
N GLY A 451 18.81 0.58 -9.01
CA GLY A 451 18.41 -0.80 -9.34
C GLY A 451 17.36 -1.39 -8.38
N SER A 452 16.54 -0.54 -7.76
CA SER A 452 15.34 -0.97 -7.04
C SER A 452 14.36 -1.59 -8.03
N SER A 453 14.20 -2.91 -7.97
CA SER A 453 13.29 -3.64 -8.85
C SER A 453 11.84 -3.41 -8.44
N GLN A 454 10.98 -3.31 -9.44
CA GLN A 454 9.53 -3.26 -9.22
C GLN A 454 8.99 -4.68 -9.08
N GLN A 455 8.20 -4.89 -8.04
CA GLN A 455 7.48 -6.12 -7.75
C GLN A 455 6.00 -5.92 -8.06
N THR A 456 5.34 -6.95 -8.58
CA THR A 456 3.93 -6.87 -8.98
C THR A 456 3.10 -7.82 -8.11
N LEU A 457 1.96 -7.34 -7.63
CA LEU A 457 0.98 -8.13 -6.90
C LEU A 457 -0.37 -8.05 -7.60
N TRP A 458 -0.96 -9.20 -7.94
CA TRP A 458 -2.25 -9.27 -8.62
C TRP A 458 -3.39 -9.58 -7.66
N PHE A 459 -4.55 -8.98 -7.91
CA PHE A 459 -5.77 -9.32 -7.19
C PHE A 459 -7.00 -9.03 -8.06
N GLN A 460 -8.11 -9.68 -7.71
CA GLN A 460 -9.39 -9.53 -8.40
C GLN A 460 -10.44 -9.01 -7.42
N VAL A 461 -11.29 -8.13 -7.92
CA VAL A 461 -12.40 -7.51 -7.20
C VAL A 461 -13.69 -7.86 -7.93
N THR A 462 -14.67 -8.44 -7.23
CA THR A 462 -15.94 -8.90 -7.82
C THR A 462 -17.09 -7.90 -7.63
N GLN A 463 -16.96 -6.97 -6.67
CA GLN A 463 -17.93 -5.93 -6.35
C GLN A 463 -17.18 -4.65 -5.92
N PRO A 464 -17.76 -3.44 -6.04
CA PRO A 464 -17.12 -2.22 -5.53
C PRO A 464 -16.60 -2.42 -4.11
N THR A 465 -15.30 -2.18 -3.90
CA THR A 465 -14.61 -2.56 -2.67
C THR A 465 -13.70 -1.42 -2.21
N ARG A 466 -13.77 -1.07 -0.93
CA ARG A 466 -12.76 -0.22 -0.30
C ARG A 466 -11.52 -1.06 0.00
N LEU A 467 -10.35 -0.60 -0.44
CA LEU A 467 -9.08 -1.27 -0.19
C LEU A 467 -8.34 -0.67 0.99
N SER A 468 -7.62 -1.54 1.70
CA SER A 468 -6.52 -1.19 2.60
C SER A 468 -5.23 -1.85 2.09
N ILE A 469 -4.17 -1.07 1.91
CA ILE A 469 -2.86 -1.56 1.45
C ILE A 469 -1.87 -1.51 2.61
N HIS A 470 -1.34 -2.66 2.99
CA HIS A 470 -0.42 -2.83 4.10
C HIS A 470 0.97 -3.17 3.58
N LEU A 471 1.98 -2.45 4.06
CA LEU A 471 3.39 -2.70 3.78
C LEU A 471 4.12 -2.88 5.11
N TYR A 472 4.74 -4.04 5.33
CA TYR A 472 5.38 -4.36 6.60
C TYR A 472 6.45 -5.44 6.47
N THR A 473 7.32 -5.54 7.47
CA THR A 473 8.27 -6.65 7.64
C THR A 473 7.71 -7.63 8.69
N GLN A 474 7.82 -8.95 8.44
CA GLN A 474 7.07 -9.94 9.24
C GLN A 474 7.70 -10.18 10.62
N ASP A 475 9.00 -10.52 10.71
CA ASP A 475 9.62 -11.01 11.96
C ASP A 475 11.14 -10.76 12.03
N THR A 476 11.60 -9.52 11.82
CA THR A 476 13.04 -9.20 11.95
C THR A 476 13.23 -7.85 12.62
N PRO A 477 13.86 -7.78 13.81
CA PRO A 477 14.28 -6.52 14.39
C PRO A 477 15.17 -5.75 13.42
N TRP A 478 14.99 -4.42 13.37
CA TRP A 478 15.70 -3.50 12.48
C TRP A 478 15.43 -3.68 10.97
N ALA A 479 14.39 -4.43 10.58
CA ALA A 479 13.99 -4.62 9.19
C ALA A 479 13.36 -3.34 8.61
N ASP A 480 14.26 -2.48 8.13
CA ASP A 480 13.96 -1.15 7.67
C ASP A 480 14.01 -1.08 6.13
N PHE A 481 12.94 -0.57 5.52
CA PHE A 481 12.87 -0.36 4.08
C PHE A 481 12.31 1.03 3.75
N VAL A 482 12.59 1.48 2.53
CA VAL A 482 12.03 2.72 1.99
C VAL A 482 11.20 2.38 0.76
N LEU A 483 9.90 2.61 0.83
CA LEU A 483 9.00 2.54 -0.31
C LEU A 483 9.23 3.75 -1.22
N GLY A 484 9.62 3.51 -2.46
CA GLY A 484 9.81 4.54 -3.48
C GLY A 484 8.59 4.72 -4.38
N SER A 485 8.02 3.62 -4.88
CA SER A 485 6.88 3.66 -5.80
C SER A 485 5.78 2.70 -5.39
N LEU A 486 4.53 3.18 -5.43
CA LEU A 486 3.32 2.37 -5.25
C LEU A 486 2.29 2.77 -6.32
N ILE A 487 2.04 1.86 -7.26
CA ILE A 487 1.15 2.11 -8.40
C ILE A 487 0.06 1.05 -8.42
N LEU A 488 -1.20 1.46 -8.33
CA LEU A 488 -2.35 0.57 -8.49
C LEU A 488 -2.91 0.76 -9.90
N THR A 489 -3.04 -0.32 -10.66
CA THR A 489 -3.53 -0.31 -12.04
C THR A 489 -4.70 -1.27 -12.19
N LYS A 490 -5.79 -0.84 -12.83
CA LYS A 490 -6.84 -1.70 -13.33
C LYS A 490 -6.38 -2.29 -14.66
N GLU A 491 -6.31 -3.61 -14.72
CA GLU A 491 -5.87 -4.36 -15.88
C GLU A 491 -7.04 -4.64 -16.81
N THR A 492 -6.73 -4.96 -18.07
CA THR A 492 -7.75 -5.35 -19.06
C THR A 492 -8.35 -6.71 -18.73
N GLU A 493 -9.56 -6.99 -19.23
CA GLU A 493 -10.25 -8.28 -19.00
C GLU A 493 -9.46 -9.51 -19.49
N ASN A 494 -8.44 -9.32 -20.35
CA ASN A 494 -7.63 -10.41 -20.93
C ASN A 494 -6.46 -10.88 -20.05
N ALA A 495 -6.18 -10.24 -18.91
CA ALA A 495 -4.94 -10.46 -18.15
C ALA A 495 -4.76 -11.90 -17.61
N LEU A 496 -5.85 -12.61 -17.27
CA LEU A 496 -5.76 -14.01 -16.85
C LEU A 496 -5.34 -14.93 -18.00
N THR A 497 -5.85 -14.66 -19.20
CA THR A 497 -5.48 -15.39 -20.43
C THR A 497 -4.00 -15.17 -20.76
N GLU A 498 -3.52 -13.94 -20.64
CA GLU A 498 -2.10 -13.60 -20.83
C GLU A 498 -1.21 -14.31 -19.81
N SER A 499 -1.62 -14.36 -18.53
CA SER A 499 -0.88 -15.06 -17.47
C SER A 499 -0.80 -16.57 -17.71
N ARG A 500 -1.90 -17.19 -18.20
CA ARG A 500 -1.90 -18.59 -18.62
C ARG A 500 -0.93 -18.84 -19.78
N ALA A 501 -0.93 -17.96 -20.78
CA ALA A 501 -0.03 -18.06 -21.93
C ALA A 501 1.44 -17.90 -21.52
N GLN A 502 1.75 -16.96 -20.63
CA GLN A 502 3.10 -16.73 -20.12
C GLN A 502 3.59 -17.91 -19.28
N PHE A 503 2.74 -18.48 -18.44
CA PHE A 503 3.05 -19.69 -17.67
C PHE A 503 3.32 -20.87 -18.60
N ALA A 504 2.46 -21.12 -19.60
CA ALA A 504 2.66 -22.20 -20.57
C ALA A 504 4.00 -22.07 -21.31
N THR A 505 4.34 -20.84 -21.72
CA THR A 505 5.63 -20.54 -22.36
C THR A 505 6.81 -20.83 -21.42
N THR A 506 6.75 -20.32 -20.18
CA THR A 506 7.82 -20.49 -19.18
C THR A 506 7.98 -21.96 -18.78
N TYR A 507 6.87 -22.69 -18.63
CA TYR A 507 6.88 -24.13 -18.33
C TYR A 507 7.52 -24.92 -19.47
N GLY A 508 7.19 -24.61 -20.74
CA GLY A 508 7.83 -25.22 -21.90
C GLY A 508 9.35 -24.94 -21.98
N GLN A 509 9.77 -23.72 -21.64
CA GLN A 509 11.19 -23.35 -21.54
C GLN A 509 11.90 -24.17 -20.44
N ALA A 510 11.29 -24.29 -19.26
CA ALA A 510 11.81 -25.11 -18.16
C ALA A 510 11.96 -26.59 -18.56
N GLN A 511 10.96 -27.17 -19.23
CA GLN A 511 11.02 -28.54 -19.74
C GLN A 511 12.14 -28.74 -20.76
N SER A 512 12.32 -27.75 -21.65
CA SER A 512 13.38 -27.78 -22.66
C SER A 512 14.76 -27.71 -22.01
N ALA A 513 14.94 -26.85 -21.01
CA ALA A 513 16.18 -26.72 -20.24
C ALA A 513 16.52 -28.00 -19.45
N LEU A 514 15.53 -28.60 -18.77
CA LEU A 514 15.72 -29.88 -18.07
C LEU A 514 16.15 -30.98 -19.06
N SER A 515 15.50 -31.02 -20.23
CA SER A 515 15.84 -31.99 -21.29
C SER A 515 17.23 -31.75 -21.88
N ALA A 516 17.64 -30.50 -22.06
CA ALA A 516 18.97 -30.13 -22.54
C ALA A 516 20.09 -30.49 -21.53
N ALA A 517 19.75 -30.65 -20.26
CA ALA A 517 20.65 -31.05 -19.19
C ALA A 517 20.39 -32.49 -18.70
N SER A 518 19.72 -33.34 -19.49
CA SER A 518 19.35 -34.70 -19.07
C SER A 518 20.52 -35.67 -18.94
N ASP A 519 21.70 -35.31 -19.46
CA ASP A 519 22.89 -36.14 -19.33
C ASP A 519 23.31 -36.23 -17.84
N PRO A 520 23.62 -37.44 -17.31
CA PRO A 520 24.10 -37.62 -15.94
C PRO A 520 25.26 -36.71 -15.55
N MET A 521 26.03 -36.17 -16.49
CA MET A 521 27.08 -35.21 -16.23
C MET A 521 26.58 -33.91 -15.57
N TYR A 522 25.32 -33.53 -15.76
CA TYR A 522 24.71 -32.33 -15.15
C TYR A 522 23.86 -32.64 -13.91
N ALA A 523 23.86 -33.89 -13.45
CA ALA A 523 23.15 -34.28 -12.24
C ALA A 523 23.69 -33.54 -11.01
N GLY A 524 22.78 -32.99 -10.21
CA GLY A 524 23.11 -32.15 -9.04
C GLY A 524 21.87 -31.54 -8.38
N ALA A 525 22.09 -30.65 -7.41
CA ALA A 525 21.01 -29.99 -6.66
C ALA A 525 20.11 -29.15 -7.57
N GLN A 526 20.69 -28.45 -8.55
CA GLN A 526 19.99 -27.58 -9.51
C GLN A 526 19.05 -28.39 -10.43
N TYR A 527 19.54 -29.52 -10.96
CA TYR A 527 18.73 -30.41 -11.80
C TYR A 527 17.55 -30.99 -11.01
N SER A 528 17.81 -31.47 -9.79
CA SER A 528 16.78 -32.01 -8.89
C SER A 528 15.72 -30.97 -8.53
N ALA A 529 16.13 -29.72 -8.27
CA ALA A 529 15.21 -28.62 -7.95
C ALA A 529 14.26 -28.29 -9.11
N LEU A 530 14.77 -28.16 -10.35
CA LEU A 530 13.92 -27.89 -11.51
C LEU A 530 13.01 -29.08 -11.85
N SER A 531 13.52 -30.31 -11.74
CA SER A 531 12.74 -31.53 -11.96
C SER A 531 11.55 -31.64 -11.00
N ALA A 532 11.75 -31.31 -9.72
CA ALA A 532 10.68 -31.26 -8.74
C ALA A 532 9.59 -30.24 -9.10
N LEU A 533 9.98 -29.03 -9.54
CA LEU A 533 9.03 -27.99 -9.97
C LEU A 533 8.26 -28.38 -11.24
N ILE A 534 8.92 -28.99 -12.22
CA ILE A 534 8.26 -29.48 -13.44
C ILE A 534 7.21 -30.54 -13.10
N THR A 535 7.51 -31.39 -12.11
CA THR A 535 6.58 -32.40 -11.60
C THR A 535 5.42 -31.77 -10.84
N GLU A 536 5.70 -30.83 -9.94
CA GLU A 536 4.69 -30.08 -9.16
C GLU A 536 3.69 -29.36 -10.08
N TYR A 537 4.19 -28.70 -11.12
CA TYR A 537 3.39 -27.88 -12.02
C TYR A 537 2.81 -28.65 -13.22
N LYS A 538 2.96 -29.98 -13.25
CA LYS A 538 2.39 -30.82 -14.30
C LYS A 538 0.87 -30.76 -14.22
N GLN A 539 0.23 -30.27 -15.29
CA GLN A 539 -1.24 -30.06 -15.38
C GLN A 539 -1.80 -29.07 -14.36
N TRP A 540 -0.94 -28.27 -13.73
CA TRP A 540 -1.37 -27.26 -12.77
C TRP A 540 -2.12 -26.12 -13.47
N GLN A 541 -3.22 -25.69 -12.85
CA GLN A 541 -4.00 -24.54 -13.28
C GLN A 541 -4.48 -23.77 -12.05
N SER A 542 -4.72 -22.48 -12.24
CA SER A 542 -5.36 -21.62 -11.25
C SER A 542 -6.31 -20.65 -11.94
N ASP A 543 -7.27 -20.13 -11.18
CA ASP A 543 -8.07 -18.96 -11.58
C ASP A 543 -7.54 -17.68 -10.90
N ASN A 544 -6.42 -17.78 -10.19
CA ASN A 544 -5.76 -16.67 -9.51
C ASN A 544 -4.48 -16.27 -10.26
N ILE A 545 -4.43 -15.04 -10.76
CA ILE A 545 -3.26 -14.51 -11.50
C ILE A 545 -1.99 -14.50 -10.64
N SER A 546 -2.09 -14.16 -9.34
CA SER A 546 -0.93 -14.18 -8.43
C SER A 546 -0.32 -15.59 -8.28
N ALA A 547 -1.14 -16.63 -8.43
CA ALA A 547 -0.64 -17.99 -8.41
C ALA A 547 0.20 -18.30 -9.67
N TYR A 548 -0.20 -17.78 -10.84
CA TYR A 548 0.60 -17.91 -12.07
C TYR A 548 1.93 -17.17 -11.97
N GLU A 549 1.95 -15.94 -11.45
CA GLU A 549 3.21 -15.18 -11.31
C GLU A 549 4.19 -15.88 -10.36
N THR A 550 3.69 -16.39 -9.23
CA THR A 550 4.51 -17.18 -8.29
C THR A 550 5.10 -18.41 -8.97
N ALA A 551 4.30 -19.14 -9.76
CA ALA A 551 4.76 -20.32 -10.48
C ALA A 551 5.79 -19.97 -11.57
N ILE A 552 5.54 -18.91 -12.34
CA ILE A 552 6.45 -18.40 -13.38
C ILE A 552 7.81 -18.04 -12.77
N ASN A 553 7.83 -17.31 -11.65
CA ASN A 553 9.08 -16.88 -11.01
C ASN A 553 9.88 -18.07 -10.46
N ARG A 554 9.22 -19.03 -9.80
CA ARG A 554 9.87 -20.27 -9.33
C ARG A 554 10.51 -21.04 -10.49
N LEU A 555 9.79 -21.18 -11.60
CA LEU A 555 10.30 -21.88 -12.79
C LEU A 555 11.48 -21.13 -13.44
N LYS A 556 11.41 -19.80 -13.60
CA LYS A 556 12.49 -18.99 -14.18
C LYS A 556 13.78 -19.08 -13.38
N THR A 557 13.70 -18.91 -12.06
CA THR A 557 14.87 -18.99 -11.18
C THR A 557 15.55 -20.34 -11.29
N ALA A 558 14.80 -21.44 -11.10
CA ALA A 558 15.36 -22.78 -11.17
C ALA A 558 15.90 -23.15 -12.57
N THR A 559 15.30 -22.60 -13.64
CA THR A 559 15.78 -22.78 -15.02
C THR A 559 17.13 -22.10 -15.22
N ASN A 560 17.28 -20.85 -14.80
CA ASN A 560 18.54 -20.12 -14.92
C ASN A 560 19.66 -20.81 -14.12
N ASP A 561 19.40 -21.20 -12.87
CA ASP A 561 20.35 -21.90 -12.03
C ASP A 561 20.88 -23.19 -12.68
N LEU A 562 20.00 -23.97 -13.33
CA LEU A 562 20.40 -25.18 -14.05
C LEU A 562 21.23 -24.86 -15.30
N MET A 563 20.84 -23.86 -16.07
CA MET A 563 21.55 -23.52 -17.31
C MET A 563 22.93 -22.93 -17.05
N GLU A 564 23.09 -22.13 -16.00
CA GLU A 564 24.41 -21.67 -15.54
C GLU A 564 25.28 -22.84 -15.05
N HIS A 565 24.70 -23.78 -14.30
CA HIS A 565 25.40 -24.99 -13.87
C HIS A 565 25.89 -25.82 -15.06
N LYS A 566 25.02 -26.03 -16.06
CA LYS A 566 25.36 -26.73 -17.30
C LYS A 566 26.50 -26.05 -18.05
N ALA A 567 26.41 -24.73 -18.26
CA ALA A 567 27.42 -23.95 -18.96
C ALA A 567 28.79 -24.00 -18.26
N ALA A 568 28.81 -23.97 -16.92
CA ALA A 568 30.04 -24.09 -16.14
C ALA A 568 30.71 -25.46 -16.28
N ILE A 569 29.90 -26.53 -16.33
CA ILE A 569 30.38 -27.90 -16.58
C ILE A 569 30.98 -28.01 -17.99
N ASP A 570 30.27 -27.52 -19.02
CA ASP A 570 30.72 -27.55 -20.41
C ASP A 570 32.04 -26.80 -20.61
N ALA A 571 32.21 -25.65 -19.94
CA ALA A 571 33.40 -24.81 -20.08
C ALA A 571 34.66 -25.38 -19.41
N THR A 572 34.51 -26.34 -18.48
CA THR A 572 35.60 -26.92 -17.68
C THR A 572 35.86 -28.39 -17.97
N GLU A 573 35.16 -28.95 -18.97
CA GLU A 573 35.29 -30.34 -19.39
C GLU A 573 36.68 -30.57 -20.01
N THR A 574 37.52 -31.33 -19.30
CA THR A 574 38.74 -31.91 -19.88
C THR A 574 38.64 -33.44 -19.85
N GLU A 575 38.81 -34.07 -21.00
CA GLU A 575 38.77 -35.53 -21.09
C GLU A 575 40.17 -36.11 -20.90
N ILE A 576 40.33 -36.98 -19.90
CA ILE A 576 41.52 -37.79 -19.74
C ILE A 576 41.22 -39.19 -20.27
N THR A 577 41.97 -39.62 -21.29
CA THR A 577 41.84 -40.99 -21.80
C THR A 577 42.33 -41.99 -20.76
N ILE A 578 41.41 -42.81 -20.25
CA ILE A 578 41.70 -43.88 -19.28
C ILE A 578 41.97 -45.18 -20.01
N PHE A 579 41.23 -45.43 -21.09
CA PHE A 579 41.41 -46.57 -21.97
C PHE A 579 41.07 -46.16 -23.41
N ALA A 580 41.90 -46.56 -24.36
CA ALA A 580 41.60 -46.49 -25.79
C ALA A 580 42.09 -47.80 -26.42
N SER A 581 41.24 -48.44 -27.22
CA SER A 581 41.64 -49.66 -27.92
C SER A 581 42.56 -49.33 -29.08
N LEU A 582 43.72 -49.97 -29.11
CA LEU A 582 44.52 -50.14 -30.32
C LEU A 582 44.46 -51.61 -30.70
N PHE A 583 43.86 -51.93 -31.84
CA PHE A 583 43.75 -53.31 -32.32
C PHE A 583 45.03 -53.73 -33.03
N THR A 584 46.13 -53.82 -32.28
CA THR A 584 47.43 -54.26 -32.79
C THR A 584 47.53 -55.78 -32.76
N GLY A 585 47.80 -56.42 -33.89
CA GLY A 585 47.93 -57.88 -33.99
C GLY A 585 47.67 -58.38 -35.41
N ASN A 586 47.70 -59.70 -35.62
CA ASN A 586 47.30 -60.29 -36.90
C ASN A 586 45.77 -60.48 -36.93
N ALA A 587 45.15 -60.35 -38.10
CA ALA A 587 43.73 -60.68 -38.30
C ALA A 587 43.42 -62.10 -37.78
N GLY A 588 42.28 -62.26 -37.13
CA GLY A 588 41.87 -63.53 -36.50
C GLY A 588 42.41 -63.74 -35.09
N THR A 589 43.32 -62.88 -34.61
CA THR A 589 43.78 -62.93 -33.21
C THR A 589 42.97 -61.99 -32.33
N LEU A 590 42.70 -62.38 -31.09
CA LEU A 590 42.09 -61.52 -30.09
C LEU A 590 43.16 -60.58 -29.48
N PRO A 591 42.90 -59.27 -29.30
CA PRO A 591 43.89 -58.37 -28.75
C PRO A 591 44.21 -58.70 -27.27
N LYS A 592 45.41 -58.32 -26.82
CA LYS A 592 45.81 -58.51 -25.42
C LYS A 592 44.82 -57.82 -24.46
N GLY A 593 44.44 -58.53 -23.40
CA GLY A 593 43.50 -58.03 -22.38
C GLY A 593 42.02 -58.25 -22.70
N TRP A 594 41.72 -58.78 -23.89
CA TRP A 594 40.38 -59.21 -24.27
C TRP A 594 40.21 -60.73 -24.08
N GLU A 595 39.00 -61.15 -23.74
CA GLU A 595 38.54 -62.54 -23.69
C GLU A 595 37.26 -62.72 -24.51
N THR A 596 37.02 -63.96 -24.95
CA THR A 596 35.83 -64.37 -25.72
C THR A 596 35.38 -65.78 -25.32
N TYR A 597 34.14 -66.14 -25.64
CA TYR A 597 33.65 -67.52 -25.60
C TYR A 597 33.70 -68.16 -26.99
N ASP A 598 34.22 -69.38 -27.08
CA ASP A 598 34.41 -70.09 -28.36
C ASP A 598 33.40 -71.21 -28.62
N GLY A 599 32.37 -71.34 -27.78
CA GLY A 599 31.39 -72.44 -27.83
C GLY A 599 31.68 -73.59 -26.85
N SER A 600 32.83 -73.56 -26.16
CA SER A 600 33.20 -74.57 -25.15
C SER A 600 33.67 -73.95 -23.84
N THR A 601 34.61 -73.01 -23.90
CA THR A 601 35.18 -72.33 -22.73
C THR A 601 35.46 -70.86 -23.04
N SER A 602 35.61 -70.04 -22.00
CA SER A 602 36.22 -68.71 -22.16
C SER A 602 37.70 -68.89 -22.52
N ARG A 603 38.16 -68.20 -23.56
CA ARG A 603 39.53 -68.31 -24.06
C ARG A 603 40.21 -66.95 -24.23
N ILE A 604 41.54 -66.99 -24.15
CA ILE A 604 42.48 -65.91 -24.45
C ILE A 604 43.44 -66.47 -25.50
N GLY A 605 43.60 -65.77 -26.65
CA GLY A 605 44.46 -66.23 -27.74
C GLY A 605 43.75 -66.33 -29.11
N PRO A 606 44.46 -66.77 -30.17
CA PRO A 606 43.99 -66.70 -31.55
C PRO A 606 42.82 -67.66 -31.85
N LEU A 607 41.85 -67.19 -32.63
CA LEU A 607 40.80 -68.02 -33.23
C LEU A 607 41.01 -68.06 -34.75
N THR A 608 41.35 -69.21 -35.30
CA THR A 608 41.45 -69.38 -36.75
C THR A 608 40.07 -69.69 -37.34
N GLY A 609 39.55 -68.78 -38.16
CA GLY A 609 38.27 -68.93 -38.88
C GLY A 609 37.12 -68.06 -38.34
N LEU A 610 36.00 -68.03 -39.05
CA LEU A 610 34.82 -67.22 -38.70
C LEU A 610 33.85 -67.94 -37.73
N GLY A 611 34.37 -68.68 -36.75
CA GLY A 611 33.58 -69.44 -35.77
C GLY A 611 32.92 -68.59 -34.67
N GLN A 612 32.36 -69.24 -33.64
CA GLN A 612 31.80 -68.58 -32.45
C GLN A 612 32.87 -67.71 -31.76
N GLY A 613 32.50 -66.53 -31.26
CA GLY A 613 33.36 -65.72 -30.39
C GLY A 613 33.71 -64.34 -30.94
N CYS A 614 34.92 -63.84 -30.66
CA CYS A 614 35.42 -62.52 -31.03
C CYS A 614 36.86 -62.60 -31.58
N ARG A 615 37.19 -61.75 -32.56
CA ARG A 615 38.55 -61.59 -33.12
C ARG A 615 38.72 -60.24 -33.79
N ILE A 616 39.97 -59.82 -34.04
CA ILE A 616 40.26 -58.61 -34.84
C ILE A 616 40.07 -58.91 -36.32
N LEU A 617 39.42 -57.97 -37.02
CA LEU A 617 39.48 -57.86 -38.48
C LEU A 617 40.13 -56.54 -38.88
N HIS A 618 40.92 -56.61 -39.95
CA HIS A 618 41.51 -55.46 -40.63
C HIS A 618 40.72 -55.20 -41.90
N PHE A 619 40.24 -53.97 -42.09
CA PHE A 619 39.40 -53.57 -43.21
C PHE A 619 40.23 -52.86 -44.27
N THR A 620 40.12 -53.29 -45.51
CA THR A 620 40.92 -52.77 -46.63
C THR A 620 40.10 -52.05 -47.68
N GLY A 621 38.76 -52.19 -47.63
CA GLY A 621 37.84 -51.46 -48.51
C GLY A 621 37.91 -49.94 -48.32
N SER A 622 37.60 -49.18 -49.36
CA SER A 622 37.60 -47.72 -49.33
C SER A 622 36.40 -47.18 -50.12
N PRO A 623 35.64 -46.20 -49.57
CA PRO A 623 35.82 -45.54 -48.27
C PRO A 623 35.47 -46.45 -47.07
N ARG A 624 36.06 -46.17 -45.90
CA ARG A 624 35.76 -46.82 -44.62
C ARG A 624 35.78 -45.86 -43.44
N ASP A 625 34.96 -46.10 -42.42
CA ASP A 625 34.90 -45.26 -41.21
C ASP A 625 35.99 -45.58 -40.18
N PHE A 626 36.51 -46.81 -40.17
CA PHE A 626 37.59 -47.27 -39.29
C PHE A 626 38.42 -48.36 -39.98
N ASP A 627 39.69 -48.49 -39.60
CA ASP A 627 40.64 -49.43 -40.22
C ASP A 627 40.56 -50.83 -39.60
N ASP A 628 40.28 -50.91 -38.30
CA ASP A 628 40.32 -52.16 -37.53
C ASP A 628 39.09 -52.27 -36.64
N GLY A 629 38.69 -53.49 -36.27
CA GLY A 629 37.60 -53.67 -35.31
C GLY A 629 37.48 -55.07 -34.76
N LEU A 630 36.80 -55.19 -33.62
CA LEU A 630 36.41 -56.46 -33.02
C LEU A 630 35.22 -57.02 -33.76
N TYR A 631 35.41 -58.10 -34.50
CA TYR A 631 34.34 -58.90 -35.05
C TYR A 631 33.81 -59.84 -33.98
N VAL A 632 32.58 -59.58 -33.54
CA VAL A 632 31.87 -60.35 -32.52
C VAL A 632 30.79 -61.19 -33.22
N ARG A 633 30.67 -62.48 -32.89
CA ARG A 633 29.74 -63.42 -33.55
C ARG A 633 29.13 -64.41 -32.56
N ASN A 634 27.81 -64.55 -32.62
CA ASN A 634 27.01 -65.56 -31.95
C ASN A 634 26.36 -66.50 -32.98
N ILE A 635 26.86 -67.73 -33.10
CA ILE A 635 26.36 -68.76 -34.02
C ILE A 635 25.18 -69.51 -33.40
N ASN A 636 25.25 -69.80 -32.10
CA ASN A 636 24.25 -70.65 -31.42
C ASN A 636 22.97 -69.90 -31.06
N GLY A 637 23.04 -68.57 -30.94
CA GLY A 637 21.90 -67.72 -30.57
C GLY A 637 21.52 -67.78 -29.09
N ASN A 638 22.37 -68.37 -28.25
CA ASN A 638 22.17 -68.36 -26.81
C ASN A 638 22.57 -67.00 -26.21
N ALA A 639 21.96 -66.68 -25.07
CA ALA A 639 22.22 -65.43 -24.36
C ALA A 639 23.65 -65.36 -23.82
N ASN A 640 24.29 -64.20 -23.99
CA ASN A 640 25.68 -63.94 -23.58
C ASN A 640 26.74 -64.79 -24.30
N GLU A 641 26.41 -65.45 -25.40
CA GLU A 641 27.39 -66.10 -26.26
C GLU A 641 27.86 -65.15 -27.38
N GLY A 642 29.12 -65.27 -27.79
CA GLY A 642 29.67 -64.38 -28.82
C GLY A 642 29.90 -62.98 -28.26
N PHE A 643 30.86 -62.88 -27.35
CA PHE A 643 31.17 -61.62 -26.66
C PHE A 643 32.63 -61.22 -26.85
N ALA A 644 32.89 -59.93 -26.67
CA ALA A 644 34.21 -59.39 -26.43
C ALA A 644 34.21 -58.75 -25.04
N LYS A 645 35.10 -59.20 -24.16
CA LYS A 645 35.17 -58.68 -22.79
C LYS A 645 36.59 -58.28 -22.44
N PHE A 646 36.75 -57.09 -21.87
CA PHE A 646 38.03 -56.53 -21.47
C PHE A 646 38.09 -56.31 -19.96
N GLY A 647 39.24 -56.65 -19.38
CA GLY A 647 39.52 -56.44 -17.96
C GLY A 647 38.78 -57.41 -17.06
N SER A 648 38.75 -58.71 -17.38
CA SER A 648 38.15 -59.77 -16.56
C SER A 648 39.13 -60.29 -15.48
N THR A 649 38.74 -61.32 -14.72
CA THR A 649 39.67 -62.06 -13.83
C THR A 649 40.57 -63.03 -14.60
N ALA A 650 40.21 -63.41 -15.82
CA ALA A 650 40.98 -64.36 -16.62
C ALA A 650 42.13 -63.68 -17.38
N THR A 651 42.07 -62.36 -17.56
CA THR A 651 43.11 -61.57 -18.22
C THR A 651 44.07 -60.96 -17.21
N ASP A 652 45.37 -60.87 -17.53
CA ASP A 652 46.37 -60.14 -16.72
C ASP A 652 46.18 -58.60 -16.72
N THR A 653 45.08 -58.11 -17.28
CA THR A 653 44.78 -56.68 -17.43
C THR A 653 43.66 -56.29 -16.48
N VAL A 654 43.90 -55.29 -15.63
CA VAL A 654 42.92 -54.81 -14.65
C VAL A 654 42.41 -53.42 -15.07
N LEU A 655 41.10 -53.27 -15.25
CA LEU A 655 40.45 -51.97 -15.42
C LEU A 655 39.91 -51.53 -14.05
N THR A 656 40.53 -50.52 -13.44
CA THR A 656 40.04 -49.90 -12.20
C THR A 656 39.70 -48.45 -12.47
N LEU A 657 38.42 -48.11 -12.30
CA LEU A 657 37.91 -46.75 -12.50
C LEU A 657 37.87 -46.05 -11.15
N LYS A 658 38.34 -44.81 -11.09
CA LYS A 658 38.26 -43.99 -9.88
C LYS A 658 36.84 -43.43 -9.71
N LYS A 659 36.51 -42.98 -8.51
CA LYS A 659 35.31 -42.15 -8.32
C LYS A 659 35.36 -40.96 -9.28
N GLY A 660 34.29 -40.71 -10.04
CA GLY A 660 34.24 -39.63 -11.01
C GLY A 660 33.20 -39.82 -12.10
N LYS A 661 33.18 -38.90 -13.06
CA LYS A 661 32.31 -38.94 -14.24
C LYS A 661 33.10 -39.39 -15.46
N TYR A 662 32.45 -40.15 -16.33
CA TYR A 662 33.09 -40.86 -17.43
C TYR A 662 32.25 -40.81 -18.70
N ARG A 663 32.93 -40.90 -19.84
CA ARG A 663 32.33 -41.08 -21.17
C ARG A 663 32.93 -42.31 -21.85
N LEU A 664 32.08 -43.28 -22.20
CA LEU A 664 32.42 -44.44 -23.01
C LEU A 664 31.97 -44.19 -24.46
N SER A 665 32.91 -44.11 -25.38
CA SER A 665 32.70 -43.94 -26.81
C SER A 665 33.08 -45.22 -27.57
N TYR A 666 32.30 -45.63 -28.56
CA TYR A 666 32.66 -46.68 -29.52
C TYR A 666 31.82 -46.61 -30.79
N ARG A 667 32.30 -47.21 -31.88
CA ARG A 667 31.58 -47.34 -33.15
C ARG A 667 31.09 -48.76 -33.36
N VAL A 668 29.96 -48.90 -34.05
CA VAL A 668 29.42 -50.20 -34.47
C VAL A 668 28.98 -50.22 -35.93
N CYS A 669 29.14 -51.37 -36.58
CA CYS A 669 28.63 -51.66 -37.92
C CYS A 669 28.24 -53.15 -38.03
N ASN A 670 27.20 -53.49 -38.81
CA ASN A 670 26.84 -54.89 -39.05
C ASN A 670 27.88 -55.55 -39.96
N TRP A 671 28.14 -56.84 -39.75
CA TRP A 671 29.04 -57.56 -40.64
C TRP A 671 28.38 -57.96 -41.97
N ASN A 672 27.18 -58.55 -41.95
CA ASN A 672 26.53 -59.01 -43.20
C ASN A 672 25.01 -58.75 -43.30
N MET A 673 24.26 -58.71 -42.20
CA MET A 673 22.79 -58.61 -42.22
C MET A 673 22.30 -57.51 -41.27
N SER A 674 21.48 -56.59 -41.79
CA SER A 674 20.78 -55.59 -40.99
C SER A 674 19.69 -56.24 -40.14
N GLY A 675 19.68 -55.96 -38.83
CA GLY A 675 18.63 -56.44 -37.90
C GLY A 675 19.02 -57.63 -37.03
N PHE A 676 19.98 -58.45 -37.45
CA PHE A 676 20.53 -59.56 -36.63
C PHE A 676 21.80 -59.17 -35.86
N GLY A 677 22.46 -58.07 -36.22
CA GLY A 677 23.71 -57.60 -35.63
C GLY A 677 23.58 -56.56 -34.51
N ALA A 678 22.48 -56.54 -33.73
CA ALA A 678 22.36 -55.59 -32.63
C ALA A 678 23.48 -55.80 -31.61
N ILE A 679 24.22 -54.73 -31.29
CA ILE A 679 25.33 -54.76 -30.34
C ILE A 679 24.86 -54.19 -29.01
N ARG A 680 25.01 -54.97 -27.94
CA ARG A 680 24.94 -54.48 -26.57
C ARG A 680 26.35 -54.21 -26.06
N GLY A 681 26.71 -52.94 -25.90
CA GLY A 681 27.91 -52.53 -25.15
C GLY A 681 27.53 -52.19 -23.71
N ARG A 682 28.24 -52.74 -22.73
CA ARG A 682 28.03 -52.44 -21.32
C ARG A 682 29.32 -52.41 -20.51
N LEU A 683 29.31 -51.64 -19.43
CA LEU A 683 30.34 -51.64 -18.41
C LEU A 683 29.75 -52.18 -17.10
N ILE A 684 30.44 -53.10 -16.45
CA ILE A 684 29.97 -53.76 -15.22
C ILE A 684 30.93 -53.52 -14.06
N ASN A 685 30.38 -53.33 -12.86
CA ASN A 685 31.13 -53.40 -11.61
C ASN A 685 31.47 -54.86 -11.32
N ARG A 686 32.75 -55.22 -11.38
CA ARG A 686 33.21 -56.60 -11.20
C ARG A 686 33.03 -57.14 -9.80
N THR A 687 32.98 -56.28 -8.80
CA THR A 687 32.82 -56.70 -7.40
C THR A 687 31.36 -57.07 -7.12
N THR A 688 30.41 -56.29 -7.64
CA THR A 688 28.98 -56.50 -7.36
C THR A 688 28.24 -57.23 -8.48
N GLY A 689 28.80 -57.30 -9.69
CA GLY A 689 28.14 -57.81 -10.88
C GLY A 689 27.12 -56.83 -11.50
N SER A 690 26.95 -55.64 -10.93
CA SER A 690 25.94 -54.66 -11.38
C SER A 690 26.36 -53.95 -12.66
N VAL A 691 25.41 -53.74 -13.58
CA VAL A 691 25.62 -52.92 -14.78
C VAL A 691 25.76 -51.45 -14.38
N ILE A 692 26.86 -50.82 -14.79
CA ILE A 692 27.15 -49.39 -14.56
C ILE A 692 26.50 -48.54 -15.66
N VAL A 693 26.72 -48.93 -16.91
CA VAL A 693 26.11 -48.30 -18.09
C VAL A 693 25.97 -49.35 -19.19
N GLU A 694 24.89 -49.31 -19.94
CA GLU A 694 24.68 -50.17 -21.09
C GLU A 694 23.90 -49.49 -22.21
N LYS A 695 24.12 -49.96 -23.43
CA LYS A 695 23.32 -49.60 -24.60
C LYS A 695 23.27 -50.76 -25.57
N THR A 696 22.06 -51.11 -26.02
CA THR A 696 21.87 -51.94 -27.21
C THR A 696 21.57 -51.04 -28.40
N VAL A 697 22.33 -51.21 -29.48
CA VAL A 697 22.17 -50.47 -30.73
C VAL A 697 22.12 -51.45 -31.88
N THR A 698 21.12 -51.30 -32.75
CA THR A 698 21.12 -51.96 -34.06
C THR A 698 21.87 -51.06 -35.04
N PRO A 699 23.07 -51.45 -35.51
CA PRO A 699 23.84 -50.61 -36.42
C PRO A 699 23.09 -50.40 -37.73
N THR A 700 23.26 -49.23 -38.35
CA THR A 700 22.71 -48.94 -39.69
C THR A 700 23.68 -49.29 -40.82
N CYS A 701 24.98 -49.18 -40.54
CA CYS A 701 26.05 -49.58 -41.44
C CYS A 701 26.07 -51.11 -41.62
N ASN A 702 26.42 -51.60 -42.82
CA ASN A 702 26.61 -53.01 -43.13
C ASN A 702 27.83 -53.20 -44.05
N ILE A 703 28.74 -54.08 -43.66
CA ILE A 703 30.01 -54.34 -44.36
C ILE A 703 29.83 -55.34 -45.52
N GLY A 704 28.78 -56.16 -45.52
CA GLY A 704 28.50 -57.09 -46.62
C GLY A 704 29.38 -58.34 -46.64
N ASN A 705 29.69 -58.90 -45.46
CA ASN A 705 30.33 -60.19 -45.26
C ASN A 705 31.79 -60.31 -45.76
N SER A 706 32.50 -59.19 -45.94
CA SER A 706 33.89 -59.18 -46.41
C SER A 706 34.68 -57.98 -45.89
N PRO A 707 35.92 -58.14 -45.37
CA PRO A 707 36.73 -57.01 -44.90
C PRO A 707 37.22 -56.09 -46.03
N GLY A 708 37.16 -56.57 -47.28
CA GLY A 708 37.55 -55.80 -48.48
C GLY A 708 36.46 -54.87 -49.01
N ASN A 709 35.25 -54.92 -48.45
CA ASN A 709 34.16 -54.06 -48.89
C ASN A 709 34.29 -52.65 -48.29
N ALA A 710 33.88 -51.63 -49.06
CA ALA A 710 33.74 -50.27 -48.57
C ALA A 710 32.50 -50.14 -47.65
N PHE A 711 32.57 -49.29 -46.62
CA PHE A 711 31.45 -49.03 -45.73
C PHE A 711 31.58 -47.66 -45.07
N THR A 712 30.49 -46.91 -44.94
CA THR A 712 30.48 -45.64 -44.19
C THR A 712 29.16 -45.49 -43.46
N GLY A 713 29.11 -44.64 -42.43
CA GLY A 713 27.91 -44.43 -41.62
C GLY A 713 27.76 -45.42 -40.47
N SER A 714 28.89 -45.89 -39.94
CA SER A 714 28.99 -46.54 -38.64
C SER A 714 28.35 -45.67 -37.56
N SER A 715 27.59 -46.31 -36.68
CA SER A 715 26.94 -45.60 -35.58
C SER A 715 27.98 -45.32 -34.50
N LEU A 716 28.22 -44.05 -34.15
CA LEU A 716 28.99 -43.65 -32.98
C LEU A 716 28.08 -43.66 -31.76
N ILE A 717 28.53 -44.27 -30.67
CA ILE A 717 27.81 -44.39 -29.41
C ILE A 717 28.65 -43.73 -28.34
N ASP A 718 28.06 -42.75 -27.66
CA ASP A 718 28.61 -42.10 -26.48
C ASP A 718 27.70 -42.33 -25.28
N LEU A 719 28.27 -42.87 -24.20
CA LEU A 719 27.55 -43.16 -22.95
C LEU A 719 28.25 -42.44 -21.80
N SER A 720 27.56 -41.47 -21.21
CA SER A 720 28.00 -40.77 -20.01
C SER A 720 27.51 -41.48 -18.75
N PHE A 721 28.35 -41.62 -17.74
CA PHE A 721 27.97 -42.22 -16.44
C PHE A 721 28.81 -41.66 -15.30
N GLN A 722 28.32 -41.83 -14.07
CA GLN A 722 29.00 -41.41 -12.83
C GLN A 722 29.25 -42.62 -11.92
N LEU A 723 30.41 -42.61 -11.28
CA LEU A 723 30.80 -43.55 -10.23
C LEU A 723 30.96 -42.82 -8.91
N ASP A 724 30.31 -43.32 -7.86
CA ASP A 724 30.35 -42.71 -6.52
C ASP A 724 31.49 -43.23 -5.64
N ALA A 725 32.19 -44.28 -6.10
CA ALA A 725 33.36 -44.87 -5.46
C ALA A 725 34.31 -45.49 -6.51
N ASP A 726 35.56 -45.73 -6.12
CA ASP A 726 36.52 -46.48 -6.93
C ASP A 726 35.95 -47.88 -7.24
N THR A 727 35.84 -48.20 -8.52
CA THR A 727 35.11 -49.35 -9.02
C THR A 727 35.98 -50.18 -9.98
N PRO A 728 36.25 -51.45 -9.66
CA PRO A 728 36.81 -52.40 -10.62
C PRO A 728 35.81 -52.65 -11.76
N GLY A 729 36.18 -52.31 -12.99
CA GLY A 729 35.31 -52.36 -14.16
C GLY A 729 35.60 -53.54 -15.08
N SER A 730 34.59 -53.97 -15.83
CA SER A 730 34.70 -54.90 -16.96
C SER A 730 33.88 -54.35 -18.12
N LEU A 731 34.53 -54.14 -19.28
CA LEU A 731 33.87 -53.66 -20.50
C LEU A 731 33.49 -54.84 -21.38
N GLU A 732 32.23 -54.91 -21.80
CA GLU A 732 31.68 -56.06 -22.51
C GLU A 732 30.86 -55.63 -23.73
N PHE A 733 31.04 -56.34 -24.83
CA PHE A 733 30.25 -56.18 -26.05
C PHE A 733 29.67 -57.53 -26.46
N PHE A 734 28.37 -57.54 -26.76
CA PHE A 734 27.61 -58.72 -27.16
C PHE A 734 26.87 -58.44 -28.46
N THR A 735 26.79 -59.43 -29.34
CA THR A 735 25.81 -59.45 -30.42
C THR A 735 24.44 -59.88 -29.89
N ALA A 736 23.41 -59.81 -30.73
CA ALA A 736 22.06 -60.26 -30.38
C ALA A 736 22.04 -61.75 -29.97
N ASP A 737 21.05 -62.11 -29.14
CA ASP A 737 20.75 -63.49 -28.73
C ASP A 737 19.99 -64.20 -29.86
N ALA A 738 20.62 -64.30 -31.03
CA ALA A 738 20.08 -64.89 -32.25
C ALA A 738 21.17 -65.69 -32.96
N GLY A 739 20.79 -66.82 -33.55
CA GLY A 739 21.72 -67.64 -34.32
C GLY A 739 22.27 -66.84 -35.49
N TRP A 740 23.59 -66.89 -35.66
CA TRP A 740 24.35 -66.15 -36.68
C TRP A 740 24.36 -64.62 -36.54
N ALA A 741 24.09 -64.07 -35.36
CA ALA A 741 24.25 -62.65 -35.10
C ALA A 741 25.73 -62.24 -35.13
N ASP A 742 26.09 -61.24 -35.95
CA ASP A 742 27.46 -60.73 -35.99
C ASP A 742 27.59 -59.24 -36.32
N ALA A 743 28.62 -58.61 -35.75
CA ALA A 743 28.88 -57.18 -35.93
C ALA A 743 30.32 -56.81 -35.55
N ILE A 744 30.69 -55.59 -35.95
CA ILE A 744 32.00 -54.99 -35.69
C ILE A 744 31.85 -53.90 -34.63
N VAL A 745 32.75 -53.90 -33.65
CA VAL A 745 32.94 -52.81 -32.68
C VAL A 745 34.32 -52.20 -32.86
N SER A 746 34.40 -50.88 -33.01
CA SER A 746 35.66 -50.15 -33.22
C SER A 746 35.72 -48.84 -32.43
N ASP A 747 36.84 -48.12 -32.50
CA ASP A 747 37.10 -46.81 -31.86
C ASP A 747 36.72 -46.75 -30.38
N ILE A 748 36.97 -47.84 -29.64
CA ILE A 748 36.56 -47.95 -28.25
C ILE A 748 37.45 -47.05 -27.40
N SER A 749 36.85 -46.11 -26.69
CA SER A 749 37.55 -45.26 -25.75
C SER A 749 36.70 -44.98 -24.51
N LEU A 750 37.33 -45.08 -23.35
CA LEU A 750 36.77 -44.70 -22.06
C LEU A 750 37.58 -43.54 -21.52
N ARG A 751 36.93 -42.40 -21.34
CA ARG A 751 37.56 -41.16 -20.90
C ARG A 751 36.95 -40.72 -19.58
N GLN A 752 37.79 -40.31 -18.64
CA GLN A 752 37.32 -39.67 -17.42
C GLN A 752 37.15 -38.18 -17.70
N VAL A 753 35.99 -37.66 -17.36
CA VAL A 753 35.74 -36.22 -17.37
C VAL A 753 36.32 -35.66 -16.09
N VAL A 754 37.39 -34.88 -16.22
CA VAL A 754 38.00 -34.17 -15.11
C VAL A 754 37.59 -32.71 -15.21
N TYR A 755 36.94 -32.25 -14.15
CA TYR A 755 36.78 -30.83 -13.90
C TYR A 755 38.13 -30.33 -13.41
N THR A 756 38.80 -29.51 -14.21
CA THR A 756 39.85 -28.67 -13.64
C THR A 756 39.16 -27.89 -12.53
N THR A 757 39.66 -28.03 -11.29
CA THR A 757 39.20 -27.16 -10.23
C THR A 757 39.41 -25.74 -10.71
N LEU A 758 38.32 -25.02 -10.98
CA LEU A 758 38.34 -23.57 -10.84
C LEU A 758 39.05 -23.30 -9.50
N PRO A 759 40.14 -22.53 -9.47
CA PRO A 759 40.63 -22.03 -8.22
C PRO A 759 39.42 -21.38 -7.54
N LYS A 760 39.12 -21.80 -6.31
CA LYS A 760 38.25 -21.00 -5.47
C LYS A 760 38.81 -19.57 -5.51
N ASN A 761 37.98 -18.67 -6.03
CA ASN A 761 38.14 -17.22 -6.10
C ASN A 761 38.94 -16.69 -7.32
N LEU A 762 38.19 -16.29 -8.35
CA LEU A 762 38.59 -15.21 -9.25
C LEU A 762 38.75 -13.92 -8.42
N ASP A 763 39.99 -13.45 -8.25
CA ASP A 763 40.28 -12.07 -7.86
C ASP A 763 40.84 -11.37 -9.11
N VAL A 764 40.14 -10.35 -9.59
CA VAL A 764 40.27 -9.75 -10.92
C VAL A 764 41.08 -8.45 -10.85
N SER A 765 42.33 -8.50 -10.33
CA SER A 765 43.05 -7.27 -9.97
C SER A 765 44.47 -7.08 -10.51
N SER A 766 45.08 -7.98 -11.31
CA SER A 766 46.46 -7.76 -11.83
C SER A 766 46.52 -7.26 -13.29
N LYS A 767 47.36 -6.25 -13.54
CA LYS A 767 47.52 -5.58 -14.86
C LYS A 767 48.72 -6.16 -15.65
N PRO A 768 48.67 -6.23 -17.00
CA PRO A 768 49.78 -6.74 -17.82
C PRO A 768 50.94 -5.75 -17.90
N VAL A 769 52.18 -6.24 -17.79
CA VAL A 769 53.40 -5.39 -17.69
C VAL A 769 54.30 -5.56 -18.92
N ASN A 770 54.28 -6.71 -19.58
CA ASN A 770 55.08 -6.92 -20.78
C ASN A 770 54.40 -7.87 -21.77
N ILE A 771 54.30 -7.46 -23.03
CA ILE A 771 53.66 -8.23 -24.11
C ILE A 771 54.71 -8.49 -25.20
N THR A 772 54.92 -9.77 -25.53
CA THR A 772 55.86 -10.18 -26.58
C THR A 772 55.19 -11.12 -27.58
N TYR A 773 55.42 -10.90 -28.87
CA TYR A 773 54.83 -11.64 -29.98
C TYR A 773 55.81 -12.68 -30.53
N TYR A 774 55.32 -13.85 -30.95
CA TYR A 774 56.12 -14.92 -31.55
C TYR A 774 55.43 -15.47 -32.80
N ASP A 775 56.19 -15.89 -33.81
CA ASP A 775 55.63 -16.70 -34.90
C ASP A 775 55.26 -18.10 -34.41
N LEU A 776 54.52 -18.87 -35.22
CA LEU A 776 54.09 -20.23 -34.86
C LEU A 776 55.24 -21.23 -34.69
N ARG A 777 56.48 -20.85 -35.03
CA ARG A 777 57.70 -21.65 -34.82
C ARG A 777 58.45 -21.22 -33.55
N GLY A 778 57.93 -20.24 -32.80
CA GLY A 778 58.50 -19.75 -31.55
C GLY A 778 59.56 -18.65 -31.69
N MET A 779 59.74 -18.05 -32.87
CA MET A 779 60.68 -16.93 -33.05
C MET A 779 60.04 -15.59 -32.68
N LYS A 780 60.75 -14.76 -31.90
CA LYS A 780 60.26 -13.47 -31.41
C LYS A 780 60.08 -12.47 -32.56
N LEU A 781 58.88 -11.89 -32.64
CA LEU A 781 58.50 -10.85 -33.60
C LEU A 781 58.69 -9.45 -33.02
N LYS A 782 58.92 -8.45 -33.88
CA LYS A 782 59.09 -7.05 -33.48
C LYS A 782 57.78 -6.32 -33.13
N GLY A 783 56.63 -6.98 -33.33
CA GLY A 783 55.29 -6.45 -33.08
C GLY A 783 54.22 -7.41 -33.64
N PRO A 784 52.92 -7.07 -33.55
CA PRO A 784 51.86 -7.84 -34.20
C PRO A 784 52.03 -7.79 -35.73
N VAL A 785 51.81 -8.93 -36.39
CA VAL A 785 51.88 -9.09 -37.86
C VAL A 785 50.53 -9.55 -38.40
N ARG A 786 50.25 -9.36 -39.69
CA ARG A 786 49.03 -9.93 -40.31
C ARG A 786 49.17 -11.45 -40.41
N GLY A 787 48.14 -12.20 -39.97
CA GLY A 787 48.15 -13.66 -39.88
C GLY A 787 48.27 -14.21 -38.45
N LEU A 788 48.47 -15.52 -38.30
CA LEU A 788 48.48 -16.22 -37.00
C LEU A 788 49.83 -16.04 -36.28
N TYR A 789 49.79 -15.48 -35.07
CA TYR A 789 50.95 -15.38 -34.18
C TYR A 789 50.56 -15.71 -32.73
N LEU A 790 51.55 -16.06 -31.92
CA LEU A 790 51.42 -16.33 -30.48
C LEU A 790 51.71 -15.07 -29.68
N VAL A 791 50.93 -14.81 -28.64
CA VAL A 791 51.16 -13.71 -27.70
C VAL A 791 51.54 -14.28 -26.34
N ARG A 792 52.67 -13.80 -25.80
CA ARG A 792 53.07 -14.05 -24.41
C ARG A 792 52.87 -12.77 -23.62
N THR A 793 52.06 -12.84 -22.57
CA THR A 793 51.83 -11.74 -21.63
C THR A 793 52.43 -12.11 -20.28
N ILE A 794 53.25 -11.20 -19.75
CA ILE A 794 53.83 -11.31 -18.41
C ILE A 794 53.12 -10.29 -17.51
N TYR A 795 52.52 -10.79 -16.44
CA TYR A 795 51.89 -9.96 -15.40
C TYR A 795 52.93 -9.58 -14.33
N ASP A 796 52.67 -8.50 -13.59
CA ASP A 796 53.54 -7.94 -12.53
C ASP A 796 53.96 -8.97 -11.47
N ASN A 797 53.11 -9.97 -11.21
CA ASN A 797 53.36 -11.08 -10.31
C ASN A 797 54.27 -12.20 -10.88
N GLY A 798 54.84 -12.02 -12.07
CA GLY A 798 55.74 -12.99 -12.70
C GLY A 798 55.05 -14.20 -13.35
N LYS A 799 53.71 -14.30 -13.33
CA LYS A 799 52.99 -15.31 -14.11
C LYS A 799 53.10 -15.03 -15.60
N VAL A 800 53.40 -16.08 -16.35
CA VAL A 800 53.44 -16.07 -17.81
C VAL A 800 52.20 -16.81 -18.31
N THR A 801 51.29 -16.10 -18.98
CA THR A 801 50.24 -16.77 -19.78
C THR A 801 50.68 -16.79 -21.24
N LEU A 802 50.55 -17.95 -21.86
CA LEU A 802 50.58 -18.08 -23.31
C LEU A 802 49.11 -18.05 -23.76
N GLU A 803 48.63 -16.90 -24.23
CA GLU A 803 47.25 -16.76 -24.67
C GLU A 803 47.19 -16.63 -26.19
N LYS A 804 46.43 -17.57 -26.77
CA LYS A 804 45.77 -17.56 -28.08
C LYS A 804 46.61 -17.29 -29.33
N ILE A 805 46.31 -18.08 -30.35
CA ILE A 805 46.56 -17.72 -31.73
C ILE A 805 45.68 -16.50 -32.03
N VAL A 806 46.29 -15.35 -32.28
CA VAL A 806 45.57 -14.14 -32.69
C VAL A 806 45.66 -14.06 -34.22
N ALA A 807 44.51 -14.00 -34.89
CA ALA A 807 44.41 -13.66 -36.30
C ALA A 807 44.16 -12.15 -36.39
N ASN A 808 45.09 -11.42 -37.00
CA ASN A 808 44.96 -9.99 -37.27
C ASN A 808 44.91 -9.72 -38.78
#